data_AF-A0A2A8SAG2-F1
#
_entry.id   AF-A0A2A8SAG2-F1
#
_cell.length_a   1.000
_cell.length_b   1.000
_cell.length_c   1.000
_cell.angle_alpha   90.00
_cell.angle_beta   90.00
_cell.angle_gamma   90.00
#
_symmetry.space_group_name_H-M   'P 1'
#
loop_
_entity.id
_entity.type
_entity.pdbx_description
1 polymer ?
#
loop_
_entity_poly.entity_id
_entity_poly.type
_entity_poly.pdbx_seq_one_letter_code
_entity_poly.pdbx_strand_id
1 'polypeptide(L)'
;MVNRKKILFSFFVVFCAVLYVCLTGSTHTVSKSLAYSNYKMVDLAEGDELRQEFHFDGENPKNLLLPLTSESYHKNALLEYELSVKGRVVSKETIDLNKWGGEDYIKDPHFKSSIIVPIPKDLDNDVVLKVKIVKAENGEKIGIRTGASLSSDGKLIVNGKEDKGQAVAAKILYDQLDWLKIRQATITALVALVVLALIGKNTIKNFVVVAGAMGIMFSFNNPLFEATDENFHFAKAYDISLGHLLSTKQGDKVGVNLPENIDDMPRPNQFETTYGLLANGERYDRAKSEAWDTYTFANKTKFVEQPTTAVYTPIPYIPQALGLFIANILGLKAFSALMLGRIFNLIVYIALTAMAIKIIPRLKNTLAFLAAFPLFVSLAASFSADAMLMGLTYLFIAIILQKLMCSEKDVLRVKDFVIPTLLLILIVLCKFTYWPLSFLMFSFVGRDLFRTKMQGITSFLMLAGISGLMMSSWNLFVMKFVGTINPNEKINPVEQLKFMFGHPVEAMKTFFGTFENGMSTWLTMLNQVGWVTHLLSGIVIISLVGLVMTAIFDYTEDKFKLRNFDYGIFILTSISIIGLVMLSLYLTWSEVGADFISGLQGRYFLPILPIILFMFNEKMNVKQHSELTAQRSAKLACWMLLYANVFMLGYLY
;
A
#
# COMPACT_ATOMS: atom_id res chain seq x y z
N MET A 1 28.57 -29.58 17.62
CA MET A 1 27.29 -29.84 18.30
C MET A 1 26.39 -28.61 18.20
N VAL A 2 25.38 -28.64 17.32
CA VAL A 2 24.35 -27.58 17.30
C VAL A 2 23.55 -27.67 18.60
N ASN A 3 23.45 -26.56 19.34
CA ASN A 3 22.78 -26.51 20.65
C ASN A 3 21.30 -26.93 20.51
N ARG A 4 20.88 -28.03 21.15
CA ARG A 4 19.50 -28.57 21.07
C ARG A 4 18.44 -27.50 21.34
N LYS A 5 18.70 -26.53 22.23
CA LYS A 5 17.79 -25.40 22.51
C LYS A 5 17.54 -24.51 21.28
N LYS A 6 18.55 -24.30 20.42
CA LYS A 6 18.40 -23.52 19.19
C LYS A 6 17.55 -24.26 18.16
N ILE A 7 17.71 -25.58 18.04
CA ILE A 7 16.92 -26.42 17.11
C ILE A 7 15.44 -26.41 17.53
N LEU A 8 15.16 -26.64 18.82
CA LEU A 8 13.79 -26.58 19.36
C LEU A 8 13.14 -25.21 19.13
N PHE A 9 13.88 -24.12 19.35
CA PHE A 9 13.38 -22.77 19.09
C PHE A 9 13.10 -22.52 17.59
N SER A 10 14.01 -22.93 16.70
CA SER A 10 13.79 -22.83 15.25
C SER A 10 12.57 -23.60 14.79
N PHE A 11 12.38 -24.82 15.31
CA PHE A 11 11.19 -25.62 15.04
C PHE A 11 9.92 -24.91 15.53
N PHE A 12 9.95 -24.36 16.75
CA PHE A 12 8.81 -23.62 17.32
C PHE A 12 8.42 -22.41 16.47
N VAL A 13 9.38 -21.66 15.96
CA VAL A 13 9.12 -20.48 15.10
C VAL A 13 8.43 -20.89 13.80
N VAL A 14 8.96 -21.91 13.12
CA VAL A 14 8.34 -22.43 11.89
C VAL A 14 6.95 -22.99 12.19
N PHE A 15 6.81 -23.74 13.28
CA PHE A 15 5.54 -24.28 13.74
C PHE A 15 4.51 -23.19 14.00
N CYS A 16 4.86 -22.10 14.70
CA CYS A 16 3.94 -20.99 14.94
C CYS A 16 3.53 -20.26 13.66
N ALA A 17 4.45 -20.07 12.71
CA ALA A 17 4.13 -19.44 11.43
C ALA A 17 3.14 -20.30 10.61
N VAL A 18 3.38 -21.62 10.56
CA VAL A 18 2.46 -22.56 9.89
C VAL A 18 1.13 -22.65 10.62
N LEU A 19 1.15 -22.78 11.95
CA LEU A 19 -0.03 -22.87 12.78
C LEU A 19 -0.90 -21.62 12.64
N TYR A 20 -0.31 -20.42 12.57
CA TYR A 20 -1.05 -19.20 12.33
C TYR A 20 -1.85 -19.27 11.02
N VAL A 21 -1.21 -19.64 9.91
CA VAL A 21 -1.89 -19.81 8.61
C VAL A 21 -2.98 -20.88 8.68
N CYS A 22 -2.75 -21.98 9.40
CA CYS A 22 -3.76 -23.02 9.61
C CYS A 22 -4.96 -22.50 10.43
N LEU A 23 -4.71 -21.70 11.48
CA LEU A 23 -5.74 -21.18 12.38
C LEU A 23 -6.55 -20.03 11.77
N THR A 24 -5.98 -19.26 10.83
CA THR A 24 -6.69 -18.20 10.12
C THR A 24 -7.62 -18.72 9.02
N GLY A 25 -7.67 -20.05 8.80
CA GLY A 25 -8.80 -20.73 8.15
C GLY A 25 -8.44 -21.53 6.90
N SER A 26 -9.14 -22.65 6.69
CA SER A 26 -9.22 -23.41 5.44
C SER A 26 -10.28 -22.80 4.54
N THR A 27 -10.00 -21.65 3.92
CA THR A 27 -10.82 -21.19 2.79
C THR A 27 -9.94 -21.01 1.59
N HIS A 28 -10.04 -21.99 0.71
CA HIS A 28 -9.52 -21.89 -0.64
C HIS A 28 -10.57 -21.25 -1.52
N THR A 29 -10.14 -20.36 -2.40
CA THR A 29 -10.91 -19.96 -3.55
C THR A 29 -10.29 -20.61 -4.79
N VAL A 30 -10.43 -21.93 -4.94
CA VAL A 30 -10.07 -22.57 -6.23
C VAL A 30 -11.30 -22.54 -7.14
N SER A 31 -11.63 -21.34 -7.60
CA SER A 31 -12.36 -21.20 -8.86
C SER A 31 -11.39 -20.61 -9.87
N LYS A 32 -10.82 -21.48 -10.72
CA LYS A 32 -9.97 -21.07 -11.85
C LYS A 32 -10.78 -20.46 -12.99
N SER A 33 -12.07 -20.13 -12.80
CA SER A 33 -12.98 -19.94 -13.93
C SER A 33 -13.16 -18.50 -14.37
N LEU A 34 -12.46 -17.48 -13.84
CA LEU A 34 -12.71 -16.09 -14.22
C LEU A 34 -11.47 -15.20 -14.37
N ALA A 35 -11.37 -14.54 -15.52
CA ALA A 35 -10.57 -13.37 -15.78
C ALA A 35 -11.38 -12.17 -15.26
N TYR A 36 -11.26 -11.93 -13.96
CA TYR A 36 -12.09 -11.01 -13.18
C TYR A 36 -11.94 -9.51 -13.53
N SER A 37 -11.08 -9.16 -14.47
CA SER A 37 -10.81 -7.80 -14.94
C SER A 37 -11.83 -7.29 -15.98
N ASN A 38 -12.53 -8.18 -16.69
CA ASN A 38 -13.60 -7.87 -17.64
C ASN A 38 -14.99 -8.25 -17.10
N TYR A 39 -15.35 -7.69 -15.94
CA TYR A 39 -16.66 -7.97 -15.35
C TYR A 39 -17.79 -7.24 -16.10
N LYS A 40 -18.96 -7.87 -16.14
CA LYS A 40 -20.20 -7.32 -16.66
C LYS A 40 -21.31 -7.53 -15.64
N MET A 41 -22.20 -6.57 -15.53
CA MET A 41 -23.44 -6.73 -14.77
C MET A 41 -24.50 -7.34 -15.68
N VAL A 42 -25.08 -8.46 -15.24
CA VAL A 42 -26.27 -9.03 -15.85
C VAL A 42 -27.45 -8.70 -14.95
N ASP A 43 -28.29 -7.79 -15.42
CA ASP A 43 -29.48 -7.37 -14.71
C ASP A 43 -30.63 -8.34 -14.98
N LEU A 44 -31.10 -9.03 -13.94
CA LEU A 44 -32.24 -9.94 -14.00
C LEU A 44 -33.49 -9.23 -13.49
N ALA A 45 -34.54 -9.19 -14.31
CA ALA A 45 -35.87 -8.72 -13.93
C ALA A 45 -36.73 -9.86 -13.36
N GLU A 46 -37.95 -9.55 -12.90
CA GLU A 46 -38.89 -10.59 -12.45
C GLU A 46 -39.14 -11.64 -13.55
N GLY A 47 -38.97 -12.92 -13.20
CA GLY A 47 -39.11 -14.05 -14.11
C GLY A 47 -37.84 -14.43 -14.86
N ASP A 48 -36.83 -13.55 -14.91
CA ASP A 48 -35.56 -13.83 -15.56
C ASP A 48 -34.76 -14.90 -14.79
N GLU A 49 -33.99 -15.67 -15.55
CA GLU A 49 -33.12 -16.71 -15.01
C GLU A 49 -31.72 -16.68 -15.63
N LEU A 50 -30.76 -17.00 -14.78
CA LEU A 50 -29.36 -17.18 -15.13
C LEU A 50 -28.97 -18.62 -14.76
N ARG A 51 -28.24 -19.28 -15.66
CA ARG A 51 -27.71 -20.63 -15.45
C ARG A 51 -26.21 -20.64 -15.77
N GLN A 52 -25.42 -21.21 -14.86
CA GLN A 52 -23.98 -21.39 -15.00
C GLN A 52 -23.61 -22.84 -14.75
N GLU A 53 -22.88 -23.43 -15.70
CA GLU A 53 -22.24 -24.73 -15.50
C GLU A 53 -20.83 -24.50 -14.93
N PHE A 54 -20.49 -25.20 -13.84
CA PHE A 54 -19.20 -25.14 -13.18
C PHE A 54 -18.57 -26.53 -13.15
N HIS A 55 -17.25 -26.57 -13.32
CA HIS A 55 -16.43 -27.72 -12.96
C HIS A 55 -15.61 -27.37 -11.72
N PHE A 56 -15.67 -28.20 -10.69
CA PHE A 56 -14.87 -28.04 -9.48
C PHE A 56 -13.49 -28.69 -9.67
N ASP A 57 -12.43 -27.86 -9.63
CA ASP A 57 -11.03 -28.30 -9.82
C ASP A 57 -10.39 -28.96 -8.57
N GLY A 58 -11.14 -29.12 -7.47
CA GLY A 58 -10.61 -29.59 -6.18
C GLY A 58 -11.54 -30.58 -5.46
N GLU A 59 -10.99 -31.30 -4.47
CA GLU A 59 -11.76 -32.28 -3.68
C GLU A 59 -12.47 -31.60 -2.49
N ASN A 60 -13.66 -32.10 -2.14
CA ASN A 60 -14.47 -31.65 -0.99
C ASN A 60 -14.84 -30.15 -1.00
N PRO A 61 -15.50 -29.65 -2.07
CA PRO A 61 -16.11 -28.32 -2.05
C PRO A 61 -17.20 -28.24 -0.97
N LYS A 62 -17.21 -27.15 -0.20
CA LYS A 62 -18.08 -26.94 0.96
C LYS A 62 -19.20 -25.94 0.69
N ASN A 63 -18.88 -24.78 0.12
CA ASN A 63 -19.86 -23.76 -0.22
C ASN A 63 -19.52 -23.10 -1.57
N LEU A 64 -20.52 -22.71 -2.33
CA LEU A 64 -20.40 -21.76 -3.43
C LEU A 64 -20.86 -20.39 -2.91
N LEU A 65 -20.04 -19.36 -3.09
CA LEU A 65 -20.36 -17.99 -2.71
C LEU A 65 -20.76 -17.24 -3.98
N LEU A 66 -21.99 -16.73 -4.00
CA LEU A 66 -22.50 -15.90 -5.10
C LEU A 66 -22.50 -14.43 -4.65
N PRO A 67 -21.56 -13.60 -5.14
CA PRO A 67 -21.53 -12.19 -4.75
C PRO A 67 -22.71 -11.42 -5.34
N LEU A 68 -23.33 -10.62 -4.49
CA LEU A 68 -24.32 -9.60 -4.84
C LEU A 68 -23.69 -8.21 -4.73
N THR A 69 -24.13 -7.29 -5.58
CA THR A 69 -23.67 -5.90 -5.54
C THR A 69 -24.38 -5.11 -4.45
N SER A 70 -23.79 -3.97 -4.06
CA SER A 70 -24.42 -3.01 -3.16
C SER A 70 -25.74 -2.43 -3.65
N GLU A 71 -25.93 -2.45 -4.96
CA GLU A 71 -27.16 -2.04 -5.60
C GLU A 71 -28.20 -3.18 -5.65
N SER A 72 -27.83 -4.40 -5.27
CA SER A 72 -28.69 -5.59 -5.39
C SER A 72 -29.26 -6.07 -4.05
N TYR A 73 -28.61 -5.75 -2.92
CA TYR A 73 -29.16 -6.02 -1.60
C TYR A 73 -30.05 -4.87 -1.11
N HIS A 74 -30.98 -5.15 -0.18
CA HIS A 74 -32.08 -4.26 0.26
C HIS A 74 -33.15 -3.92 -0.79
N LYS A 75 -33.07 -4.53 -1.98
CA LYS A 75 -34.15 -4.46 -2.98
C LYS A 75 -35.33 -5.33 -2.56
N ASN A 76 -36.55 -4.89 -2.90
CA ASN A 76 -37.80 -5.63 -2.66
C ASN A 76 -37.97 -6.75 -3.69
N ALA A 77 -37.06 -7.71 -3.65
CA ALA A 77 -37.04 -8.84 -4.57
C ALA A 77 -36.76 -10.17 -3.86
N LEU A 78 -37.34 -11.23 -4.41
CA LEU A 78 -37.11 -12.61 -4.01
C LEU A 78 -36.18 -13.29 -5.03
N LEU A 79 -34.98 -13.65 -4.59
CA LEU A 79 -34.00 -14.37 -5.40
C LEU A 79 -33.99 -15.85 -4.99
N GLU A 80 -34.23 -16.74 -5.94
CA GLU A 80 -34.08 -18.18 -5.74
C GLU A 80 -32.77 -18.66 -6.38
N TYR A 81 -31.98 -19.41 -5.61
CA TYR A 81 -30.87 -20.18 -6.18
C TYR A 81 -31.21 -21.67 -6.15
N GLU A 82 -30.70 -22.40 -7.14
CA GLU A 82 -30.80 -23.85 -7.24
C GLU A 82 -29.46 -24.40 -7.73
N LEU A 83 -28.84 -25.26 -6.93
CA LEU A 83 -27.64 -26.01 -7.30
C LEU A 83 -28.07 -27.43 -7.66
N SER A 84 -27.62 -27.92 -8.82
CA SER A 84 -27.98 -29.25 -9.31
C SER A 84 -26.77 -30.01 -9.87
N VAL A 85 -26.83 -31.33 -9.80
CA VAL A 85 -25.78 -32.26 -10.25
C VAL A 85 -26.43 -33.33 -11.10
N LYS A 86 -25.97 -33.52 -12.35
CA LYS A 86 -26.58 -34.47 -13.30
C LYS A 86 -28.12 -34.35 -13.36
N GLY A 87 -28.64 -33.12 -13.24
CA GLY A 87 -30.07 -32.81 -13.25
C GLY A 87 -30.84 -33.05 -11.94
N ARG A 88 -30.19 -33.48 -10.86
CA ARG A 88 -30.80 -33.58 -9.52
C ARG A 88 -30.48 -32.34 -8.70
N VAL A 89 -31.51 -31.71 -8.14
CA VAL A 89 -31.36 -30.55 -7.24
C VAL A 89 -30.77 -31.02 -5.91
N VAL A 90 -29.65 -30.41 -5.51
CA VAL A 90 -28.92 -30.75 -4.29
C VAL A 90 -28.99 -29.65 -3.23
N SER A 91 -29.24 -28.41 -3.64
CA SER A 91 -29.40 -27.26 -2.74
C SER A 91 -30.33 -26.25 -3.40
N LYS A 92 -31.29 -25.71 -2.65
CA LYS A 92 -32.27 -24.76 -3.17
C LYS A 92 -32.82 -23.91 -2.03
N GLU A 93 -32.84 -22.59 -2.21
CA GLU A 93 -33.38 -21.64 -1.23
C GLU A 93 -33.89 -20.39 -1.94
N THR A 94 -34.96 -19.80 -1.40
CA THR A 94 -35.49 -18.50 -1.81
C THR A 94 -35.13 -17.47 -0.75
N ILE A 95 -34.41 -16.43 -1.16
CA ILE A 95 -33.88 -15.37 -0.29
C ILE A 95 -34.65 -14.09 -0.55
N ASP A 96 -35.14 -13.49 0.54
CA ASP A 96 -35.73 -12.14 0.54
C ASP A 96 -34.62 -11.09 0.63
N LEU A 97 -34.34 -10.41 -0.49
CA LEU A 97 -33.22 -9.47 -0.59
C LEU A 97 -33.43 -8.18 0.23
N ASN A 98 -34.67 -7.87 0.63
CA ASN A 98 -34.95 -6.73 1.51
C ASN A 98 -34.43 -7.01 2.93
N LYS A 99 -34.63 -8.26 3.40
CA LYS A 99 -34.17 -8.72 4.72
C LYS A 99 -32.71 -9.21 4.71
N TRP A 100 -32.15 -9.41 3.52
CA TRP A 100 -30.78 -9.84 3.34
C TRP A 100 -29.82 -8.66 3.53
N GLY A 101 -28.85 -8.78 4.45
CA GLY A 101 -27.88 -7.74 4.78
C GLY A 101 -27.97 -7.18 6.22
N GLY A 102 -28.92 -7.63 7.05
CA GLY A 102 -28.92 -7.37 8.49
C GLY A 102 -27.92 -8.24 9.26
N GLU A 103 -27.46 -7.81 10.44
CA GLU A 103 -26.49 -8.55 11.28
C GLU A 103 -26.89 -10.03 11.52
N ASP A 104 -28.19 -10.32 11.57
CA ASP A 104 -28.76 -11.66 11.77
C ASP A 104 -28.58 -12.63 10.59
N TYR A 105 -28.36 -12.14 9.37
CA TYR A 105 -28.14 -12.96 8.16
C TYR A 105 -26.67 -13.11 7.79
N ILE A 106 -25.77 -12.44 8.52
CA ILE A 106 -24.32 -12.53 8.34
C ILE A 106 -23.84 -13.85 8.94
N LYS A 107 -23.93 -14.93 8.16
CA LYS A 107 -23.42 -16.26 8.54
C LYS A 107 -21.88 -16.28 8.62
N ASP A 108 -21.20 -15.39 7.89
CA ASP A 108 -19.75 -15.17 7.97
C ASP A 108 -19.43 -13.66 7.74
N PRO A 109 -18.82 -12.95 8.72
CA PRO A 109 -18.49 -11.54 8.60
C PRO A 109 -17.47 -11.19 7.50
N HIS A 110 -16.82 -12.18 6.87
CA HIS A 110 -15.87 -12.00 5.78
C HIS A 110 -16.54 -11.92 4.39
N PHE A 111 -17.78 -12.40 4.24
CA PHE A 111 -18.53 -12.44 2.96
C PHE A 111 -19.86 -11.69 3.01
N LYS A 112 -19.87 -10.50 3.62
CA LYS A 112 -21.09 -9.70 3.88
C LYS A 112 -21.95 -9.43 2.64
N SER A 113 -21.38 -9.55 1.44
CA SER A 113 -22.06 -9.33 0.16
C SER A 113 -22.26 -10.61 -0.66
N SER A 114 -22.08 -11.82 -0.14
CA SER A 114 -22.28 -13.05 -0.91
C SER A 114 -23.33 -13.99 -0.32
N ILE A 115 -24.19 -14.55 -1.18
CA ILE A 115 -25.07 -15.65 -0.81
C ILE A 115 -24.22 -16.92 -0.67
N ILE A 116 -24.31 -17.57 0.49
CA ILE A 116 -23.62 -18.84 0.77
C ILE A 116 -24.53 -19.99 0.34
N VAL A 117 -24.19 -20.62 -0.78
CA VAL A 117 -24.85 -21.80 -1.33
C VAL A 117 -24.12 -23.05 -0.80
N PRO A 118 -24.70 -23.83 0.13
CA PRO A 118 -24.04 -25.02 0.65
C PRO A 118 -23.92 -26.10 -0.42
N ILE A 119 -22.76 -26.76 -0.46
CA ILE A 119 -22.45 -27.87 -1.36
C ILE A 119 -22.41 -29.15 -0.51
N PRO A 120 -23.28 -30.15 -0.78
CA PRO A 120 -23.23 -31.42 -0.05
C PRO A 120 -21.91 -32.17 -0.28
N LYS A 121 -21.55 -33.04 0.68
CA LYS A 121 -20.38 -33.91 0.56
C LYS A 121 -20.56 -34.93 -0.56
N ASP A 122 -19.45 -35.40 -1.14
CA ASP A 122 -19.39 -36.46 -2.17
C ASP A 122 -20.14 -36.13 -3.47
N LEU A 123 -20.20 -34.84 -3.82
CA LEU A 123 -20.78 -34.36 -5.06
C LEU A 123 -19.88 -34.62 -6.27
N ASP A 124 -20.48 -34.76 -7.44
CA ASP A 124 -19.73 -34.69 -8.71
C ASP A 124 -19.10 -33.30 -8.88
N ASN A 125 -17.98 -33.23 -9.59
CA ASN A 125 -17.28 -31.98 -9.85
C ASN A 125 -18.09 -31.09 -10.82
N ASP A 126 -18.94 -31.68 -11.65
CA ASP A 126 -19.82 -30.94 -12.56
C ASP A 126 -21.13 -30.55 -11.88
N VAL A 127 -21.30 -29.24 -11.67
CA VAL A 127 -22.52 -28.67 -11.08
C VAL A 127 -23.12 -27.60 -11.96
N VAL A 128 -24.42 -27.41 -11.80
CA VAL A 128 -25.17 -26.34 -12.46
C VAL A 128 -25.81 -25.47 -11.40
N LEU A 129 -25.40 -24.20 -11.36
CA LEU A 129 -26.05 -23.15 -10.58
C LEU A 129 -27.10 -22.48 -11.45
N LYS A 130 -28.32 -22.39 -10.92
CA LYS A 130 -29.39 -21.59 -11.48
C LYS A 130 -29.78 -20.50 -10.48
N VAL A 131 -29.92 -19.28 -10.96
CA VAL A 131 -30.36 -18.11 -10.19
C VAL A 131 -31.57 -17.53 -10.90
N LYS A 132 -32.68 -17.35 -10.18
CA LYS A 132 -33.93 -16.84 -10.73
C LYS A 132 -34.49 -15.74 -9.84
N ILE A 133 -35.00 -14.67 -10.44
CA ILE A 133 -35.73 -13.64 -9.71
C ILE A 133 -37.21 -14.02 -9.73
N VAL A 134 -37.72 -14.45 -8.59
CA VAL A 134 -39.09 -14.99 -8.44
C VAL A 134 -40.12 -13.89 -8.38
N LYS A 135 -39.78 -12.78 -7.72
CA LYS A 135 -40.63 -11.59 -7.57
C LYS A 135 -39.72 -10.37 -7.46
N ALA A 136 -40.05 -9.26 -8.12
CA ALA A 136 -39.37 -7.98 -7.92
C ALA A 136 -40.38 -6.83 -7.98
N GLU A 137 -40.51 -6.08 -6.89
CA GLU A 137 -41.47 -4.98 -6.84
C GLU A 137 -40.95 -3.77 -7.62
N ASN A 138 -41.86 -2.95 -8.15
CA ASN A 138 -41.55 -1.70 -8.88
C ASN A 138 -40.61 -1.86 -10.09
N GLY A 139 -40.52 -3.05 -10.69
CA GLY A 139 -39.63 -3.31 -11.82
C GLY A 139 -38.15 -3.27 -11.46
N GLU A 140 -37.82 -3.46 -10.18
CA GLU A 140 -36.44 -3.59 -9.73
C GLU A 140 -35.73 -4.73 -10.47
N LYS A 141 -34.48 -4.47 -10.86
CA LYS A 141 -33.60 -5.48 -11.44
C LYS A 141 -32.50 -5.83 -10.46
N ILE A 142 -32.13 -7.11 -10.42
CA ILE A 142 -31.07 -7.61 -9.56
C ILE A 142 -29.84 -7.88 -10.43
N GLY A 143 -28.75 -7.19 -10.11
CA GLY A 143 -27.51 -7.29 -10.87
C GLY A 143 -26.68 -8.48 -10.38
N ILE A 144 -26.52 -9.50 -11.22
CA ILE A 144 -25.56 -10.58 -10.99
C ILE A 144 -24.25 -10.25 -11.68
N ARG A 145 -23.15 -10.36 -10.93
CA ARG A 145 -21.83 -10.08 -11.45
C ARG A 145 -21.33 -11.27 -12.28
N THR A 146 -20.91 -10.99 -13.50
CA THR A 146 -20.32 -11.95 -14.45
C THR A 146 -18.98 -11.42 -14.95
N GLY A 147 -18.16 -12.24 -15.59
CA GLY A 147 -16.91 -11.80 -16.23
C GLY A 147 -16.33 -12.82 -17.19
N ALA A 148 -15.22 -12.49 -17.85
CA ALA A 148 -14.58 -13.38 -18.81
C ALA A 148 -14.18 -14.71 -18.15
N SER A 149 -14.51 -15.86 -18.76
CA SER A 149 -14.13 -17.16 -18.20
C SER A 149 -12.66 -17.49 -18.47
N LEU A 150 -11.91 -17.92 -17.45
CA LEU A 150 -10.55 -18.48 -17.61
C LEU A 150 -10.58 -19.96 -18.00
N SER A 151 -11.74 -20.62 -17.85
CA SER A 151 -11.96 -21.99 -18.30
C SER A 151 -12.66 -21.99 -19.67
N SER A 152 -12.29 -22.92 -20.56
CA SER A 152 -12.96 -23.11 -21.86
C SER A 152 -14.39 -23.64 -21.73
N ASP A 153 -14.80 -24.07 -20.54
CA ASP A 153 -15.92 -25.00 -20.34
C ASP A 153 -17.11 -24.36 -19.59
N GLY A 154 -16.97 -23.12 -19.12
CA GLY A 154 -18.04 -22.38 -18.46
C GLY A 154 -19.09 -21.88 -19.45
N LYS A 155 -20.27 -22.51 -19.47
CA LYS A 155 -21.43 -22.05 -20.24
C LYS A 155 -22.35 -21.20 -19.36
N LEU A 156 -22.27 -19.88 -19.53
CA LEU A 156 -23.27 -18.96 -18.99
C LEU A 156 -24.47 -18.89 -19.93
N ILE A 157 -25.67 -19.09 -19.40
CA ILE A 157 -26.93 -18.96 -20.13
C ILE A 157 -27.80 -17.95 -19.37
N VAL A 158 -28.20 -16.88 -20.04
CA VAL A 158 -29.10 -15.85 -19.50
C VAL A 158 -30.37 -15.85 -20.31
N ASN A 159 -31.51 -16.13 -19.67
CA ASN A 159 -32.82 -16.21 -20.32
C ASN A 159 -32.82 -17.10 -21.59
N GLY A 160 -32.14 -18.25 -21.51
CA GLY A 160 -32.03 -19.21 -22.61
C GLY A 160 -31.04 -18.83 -23.72
N LYS A 161 -30.36 -17.68 -23.64
CA LYS A 161 -29.29 -17.29 -24.57
C LYS A 161 -27.92 -17.58 -23.96
N GLU A 162 -27.08 -18.30 -24.70
CA GLU A 162 -25.70 -18.59 -24.30
C GLU A 162 -24.82 -17.34 -24.46
N ASP A 163 -24.13 -16.94 -23.40
CA ASP A 163 -23.11 -15.89 -23.40
C ASP A 163 -21.72 -16.55 -23.34
N LYS A 164 -21.18 -16.85 -24.53
CA LYS A 164 -19.94 -17.61 -24.68
C LYS A 164 -18.74 -16.85 -24.10
N GLY A 165 -17.98 -17.52 -23.24
CA GLY A 165 -16.77 -16.94 -22.64
C GLY A 165 -17.05 -15.99 -21.48
N GLN A 166 -18.27 -15.97 -20.95
CA GLN A 166 -18.61 -15.33 -19.68
C GLN A 166 -18.91 -16.39 -18.61
N ALA A 167 -18.65 -16.07 -17.35
CA ALA A 167 -19.03 -16.88 -16.20
C ALA A 167 -19.56 -16.00 -15.07
N VAL A 168 -20.42 -16.55 -14.20
CA VAL A 168 -20.83 -15.89 -12.95
C VAL A 168 -19.64 -15.76 -12.02
N ALA A 169 -19.49 -14.57 -11.40
CA ALA A 169 -18.44 -14.23 -10.44
C ALA A 169 -18.50 -15.00 -9.11
N ALA A 170 -18.90 -16.26 -9.12
CA ALA A 170 -18.98 -17.11 -7.95
C ALA A 170 -17.60 -17.59 -7.48
N LYS A 171 -17.50 -17.86 -6.19
CA LYS A 171 -16.34 -18.44 -5.52
C LYS A 171 -16.72 -19.80 -4.94
N ILE A 172 -15.75 -20.70 -4.79
CA ILE A 172 -15.97 -22.00 -4.15
C ILE A 172 -15.04 -22.10 -2.95
N LEU A 173 -15.61 -22.40 -1.79
CA LEU A 173 -14.90 -22.67 -0.54
C LEU A 173 -14.64 -24.18 -0.42
N TYR A 174 -13.38 -24.59 -0.23
CA TYR A 174 -13.00 -25.99 0.00
C TYR A 174 -12.52 -26.20 1.44
N ASP A 175 -12.80 -27.39 1.99
CA ASP A 175 -12.33 -27.81 3.32
C ASP A 175 -10.94 -28.46 3.25
N GLN A 176 -9.94 -27.70 2.78
CA GLN A 176 -8.57 -28.18 2.61
C GLN A 176 -7.54 -27.19 3.16
N LEU A 177 -6.28 -27.59 3.26
CA LEU A 177 -5.15 -26.70 3.61
C LEU A 177 -4.54 -26.06 2.36
N ASP A 178 -4.31 -24.74 2.39
CA ASP A 178 -3.61 -24.02 1.32
C ASP A 178 -2.11 -24.28 1.41
N TRP A 179 -1.68 -25.33 0.70
CA TRP A 179 -0.28 -25.73 0.64
C TRP A 179 0.64 -24.65 0.08
N LEU A 180 0.14 -23.74 -0.77
CA LEU A 180 0.93 -22.63 -1.28
C LEU A 180 1.18 -21.59 -0.19
N LYS A 181 0.15 -21.21 0.59
CA LYS A 181 0.29 -20.33 1.76
C LYS A 181 1.19 -20.96 2.81
N ILE A 182 0.99 -22.24 3.14
CA ILE A 182 1.82 -22.98 4.12
C ILE A 182 3.28 -23.02 3.66
N ARG A 183 3.53 -23.32 2.38
CA ARG A 183 4.87 -23.31 1.80
C ARG A 183 5.51 -21.93 1.92
N GLN A 184 4.79 -20.87 1.57
CA GLN A 184 5.30 -19.49 1.66
C GLN A 184 5.56 -19.05 3.11
N ALA A 185 4.69 -19.39 4.05
CA ALA A 185 4.89 -19.11 5.46
C ALA A 185 6.12 -19.85 6.01
N THR A 186 6.30 -21.11 5.61
CA THR A 186 7.48 -21.92 5.96
C THR A 186 8.76 -21.30 5.41
N ILE A 187 8.78 -20.93 4.12
CA ILE A 187 9.93 -20.26 3.48
C ILE A 187 10.24 -18.94 4.20
N THR A 188 9.22 -18.13 4.49
CA THR A 188 9.37 -16.85 5.20
C THR A 188 9.98 -17.06 6.59
N ALA A 189 9.51 -18.06 7.34
CA ALA A 189 10.04 -18.39 8.66
C ALA A 189 11.51 -18.87 8.58
N LEU A 190 11.86 -19.70 7.59
CA LEU A 190 13.23 -20.14 7.37
C LEU A 190 14.15 -18.97 7.01
N VAL A 191 13.71 -18.06 6.13
CA VAL A 191 14.46 -16.84 5.79
C VAL A 191 14.67 -15.98 7.03
N ALA A 192 13.64 -15.78 7.86
CA ALA A 192 13.75 -15.03 9.11
C ALA A 192 14.77 -15.67 10.08
N LEU A 193 14.83 -17.00 10.18
CA LEU A 193 15.84 -17.69 10.99
C LEU A 193 17.27 -17.45 10.48
N VAL A 194 17.48 -17.46 9.17
CA VAL A 194 18.77 -17.12 8.56
C VAL A 194 19.13 -15.66 8.87
N VAL A 195 18.20 -14.72 8.68
CA VAL A 195 18.38 -13.30 9.01
C VAL A 195 18.78 -13.12 10.48
N LEU A 196 18.06 -13.76 11.40
CA LEU A 196 18.35 -13.71 12.84
C LEU A 196 19.76 -14.21 13.18
N ALA A 197 20.28 -15.19 12.44
CA ALA A 197 21.64 -15.69 12.59
C ALA A 197 22.70 -14.72 12.02
N LEU A 198 22.36 -13.91 11.02
CA LEU A 198 23.24 -12.93 10.40
C LEU A 198 23.33 -11.59 11.15
N ILE A 199 22.34 -11.29 12.01
CA ILE A 199 22.31 -10.09 12.86
C ILE A 199 23.54 -10.07 13.78
N GLY A 200 24.30 -8.98 13.69
CA GLY A 200 25.51 -8.75 14.48
C GLY A 200 25.51 -7.36 15.12
N LYS A 201 26.71 -6.83 15.38
CA LYS A 201 26.90 -5.53 16.05
C LYS A 201 26.77 -4.34 15.09
N ASN A 202 26.83 -4.56 13.78
CA ASN A 202 26.80 -3.50 12.78
C ASN A 202 25.36 -3.16 12.37
N THR A 203 24.90 -1.97 12.75
CA THR A 203 23.54 -1.48 12.49
C THR A 203 23.17 -1.45 11.00
N ILE A 204 24.08 -0.98 10.14
CA ILE A 204 23.83 -0.86 8.70
C ILE A 204 23.65 -2.25 8.09
N LYS A 205 24.57 -3.18 8.40
CA LYS A 205 24.47 -4.58 7.97
C LYS A 205 23.15 -5.19 8.44
N ASN A 206 22.80 -4.99 9.71
CA ASN A 206 21.55 -5.52 10.28
C ASN A 206 20.33 -4.99 9.53
N PHE A 207 20.26 -3.68 9.28
CA PHE A 207 19.16 -3.07 8.51
C PHE A 207 19.06 -3.66 7.10
N VAL A 208 20.17 -3.70 6.36
CA VAL A 208 20.19 -4.21 4.98
C VAL A 208 19.74 -5.67 4.92
N VAL A 209 20.22 -6.52 5.82
CA VAL A 209 19.84 -7.94 5.85
C VAL A 209 18.38 -8.12 6.26
N VAL A 210 17.92 -7.42 7.29
CA VAL A 210 16.54 -7.52 7.80
C VAL A 210 15.54 -6.97 6.78
N ALA A 211 15.70 -5.71 6.36
CA ALA A 211 14.79 -5.08 5.41
C ALA A 211 14.88 -5.69 4.00
N GLY A 212 16.09 -6.11 3.58
CA GLY A 212 16.29 -6.75 2.28
C GLY A 212 15.62 -8.11 2.18
N ALA A 213 15.93 -9.03 3.10
CA ALA A 213 15.39 -10.38 3.03
C ALA A 213 13.88 -10.40 3.30
N MET A 214 13.41 -9.69 4.33
CA MET A 214 11.98 -9.65 4.65
C MET A 214 11.18 -8.78 3.66
N GLY A 215 11.80 -7.77 3.06
CA GLY A 215 11.19 -6.97 2.00
C GLY A 215 11.02 -7.75 0.70
N ILE A 216 12.01 -8.60 0.33
CA ILE A 216 11.84 -9.54 -0.78
C ILE A 216 10.67 -10.47 -0.48
N MET A 217 10.59 -11.03 0.73
CA MET A 217 9.42 -11.83 1.12
C MET A 217 8.11 -11.04 0.97
N PHE A 218 8.07 -9.76 1.36
CA PHE A 218 6.88 -8.93 1.14
C PHE A 218 6.54 -8.72 -0.33
N SER A 219 7.52 -8.55 -1.22
CA SER A 219 7.25 -8.39 -2.65
C SER A 219 6.48 -9.58 -3.23
N PHE A 220 6.72 -10.80 -2.72
CA PHE A 220 6.01 -12.01 -3.12
C PHE A 220 4.79 -12.32 -2.24
N ASN A 221 4.85 -12.05 -0.94
CA ASN A 221 3.80 -12.42 0.01
C ASN A 221 2.62 -11.46 -0.05
N ASN A 222 2.89 -10.17 -0.25
CA ASN A 222 1.87 -9.17 -0.45
C ASN A 222 1.26 -9.33 -1.85
N PRO A 223 -0.05 -9.53 -1.99
CA PRO A 223 -0.71 -9.52 -3.29
C PRO A 223 -0.38 -8.26 -4.10
N LEU A 224 -0.23 -8.46 -5.41
CA LEU A 224 -0.19 -7.41 -6.42
C LEU A 224 -1.37 -6.45 -6.26
N PHE A 225 -1.04 -5.15 -6.25
CA PHE A 225 -1.99 -4.03 -6.19
C PHE A 225 -2.75 -3.86 -4.87
N GLU A 226 -2.36 -4.58 -3.82
CA GLU A 226 -2.96 -4.45 -2.50
C GLU A 226 -2.30 -3.35 -1.67
N ALA A 227 -1.03 -3.03 -1.92
CA ALA A 227 -0.45 -1.85 -1.29
C ALA A 227 -1.23 -0.61 -1.74
N THR A 228 -1.32 0.37 -0.85
CA THR A 228 -2.17 1.52 -1.13
C THR A 228 -1.74 2.25 -2.40
N ASP A 229 -2.71 2.56 -3.26
CA ASP A 229 -2.55 3.24 -4.55
C ASP A 229 -1.59 2.53 -5.52
N GLU A 230 -1.23 1.27 -5.26
CA GLU A 230 -0.19 0.55 -6.00
C GLU A 230 -0.57 0.34 -7.47
N ASN A 231 -1.84 0.09 -7.78
CA ASN A 231 -2.34 -0.02 -9.15
C ASN A 231 -2.10 1.25 -9.97
N PHE A 232 -2.37 2.42 -9.38
CA PHE A 232 -2.18 3.71 -10.02
C PHE A 232 -0.69 4.01 -10.23
N HIS A 233 0.13 3.75 -9.20
CA HIS A 233 1.56 3.97 -9.29
C HIS A 233 2.27 2.99 -10.23
N PHE A 234 1.83 1.73 -10.30
CA PHE A 234 2.28 0.76 -11.30
C PHE A 234 2.01 1.28 -12.71
N ALA A 235 0.79 1.74 -12.99
CA ALA A 235 0.42 2.19 -14.32
C ALA A 235 1.31 3.35 -14.80
N LYS A 236 1.63 4.30 -13.90
CA LYS A 236 2.58 5.39 -14.18
C LYS A 236 4.01 4.88 -14.38
N ALA A 237 4.48 3.96 -13.53
CA ALA A 237 5.80 3.36 -13.67
C ALA A 237 5.97 2.56 -14.97
N TYR A 238 4.92 1.87 -15.42
CA TYR A 238 4.93 1.13 -16.68
C TYR A 238 5.09 2.07 -17.87
N ASP A 239 4.31 3.15 -17.94
CA ASP A 239 4.41 4.14 -19.02
C ASP A 239 5.80 4.81 -19.06
N ILE A 240 6.38 5.12 -17.89
CA ILE A 240 7.75 5.62 -17.76
C ILE A 240 8.77 4.58 -18.24
N SER A 241 8.53 3.29 -18.01
CA SER A 241 9.41 2.21 -18.49
C SER A 241 9.46 2.11 -20.02
N LEU A 242 8.45 2.66 -20.72
CA LEU A 242 8.42 2.80 -22.18
C LEU A 242 9.09 4.09 -22.68
N GLY A 243 9.58 4.94 -21.77
CA GLY A 243 10.21 6.22 -22.09
C GLY A 243 9.27 7.44 -22.01
N HIS A 244 8.00 7.25 -21.63
CA HIS A 244 7.05 8.35 -21.49
C HIS A 244 7.16 9.02 -20.12
N LEU A 245 8.01 10.05 -20.01
CA LEU A 245 8.22 10.79 -18.76
C LEU A 245 7.02 11.69 -18.38
N LEU A 246 6.23 12.08 -19.37
CA LEU A 246 5.00 12.85 -19.21
C LEU A 246 3.80 11.97 -19.49
N SER A 247 2.70 12.25 -18.78
CA SER A 247 1.42 11.58 -19.03
C SER A 247 0.93 11.90 -20.44
N THR A 248 0.31 10.92 -21.11
CA THR A 248 -0.21 11.09 -22.46
C THR A 248 -1.53 11.87 -22.42
N LYS A 249 -1.72 12.80 -23.36
CA LYS A 249 -2.98 13.51 -23.54
C LYS A 249 -3.66 13.03 -24.82
N GLN A 250 -4.93 12.63 -24.72
CA GLN A 250 -5.77 12.24 -25.85
C GLN A 250 -7.10 13.02 -25.78
N GLY A 251 -7.24 14.04 -26.63
CA GLY A 251 -8.34 15.01 -26.53
C GLY A 251 -8.31 15.73 -25.18
N ASP A 252 -9.46 15.70 -24.48
CA ASP A 252 -9.61 16.29 -23.14
C ASP A 252 -9.17 15.35 -22.01
N LYS A 253 -8.79 14.11 -22.34
CA LYS A 253 -8.38 13.11 -21.36
C LYS A 253 -6.87 13.07 -21.19
N VAL A 254 -6.45 12.73 -19.97
CA VAL A 254 -5.04 12.57 -19.61
C VAL A 254 -4.83 11.26 -18.86
N GLY A 255 -3.74 10.57 -19.19
CA GLY A 255 -3.52 9.23 -18.70
C GLY A 255 -2.17 8.66 -19.10
N VAL A 256 -2.12 7.34 -19.20
CA VAL A 256 -0.90 6.55 -19.43
C VAL A 256 -1.15 5.49 -20.48
N ASN A 257 -0.09 4.97 -21.11
CA ASN A 257 -0.19 3.85 -22.02
C ASN A 257 0.16 2.55 -21.28
N LEU A 258 -0.79 1.60 -21.29
CA LEU A 258 -0.62 0.27 -20.69
C LEU A 258 -0.74 -0.81 -21.78
N PRO A 259 -0.24 -2.03 -21.55
CA PRO A 259 -0.40 -3.13 -22.51
C PRO A 259 -1.87 -3.37 -22.85
N GLU A 260 -2.18 -3.68 -24.11
CA GLU A 260 -3.58 -3.91 -24.53
C GLU A 260 -4.26 -5.02 -23.71
N ASN A 261 -3.49 -6.07 -23.36
CA ASN A 261 -3.95 -7.20 -22.55
C ASN A 261 -3.91 -6.96 -21.03
N ILE A 262 -3.69 -5.72 -20.56
CA ILE A 262 -3.68 -5.42 -19.12
C ILE A 262 -5.02 -5.72 -18.44
N ASP A 263 -6.12 -5.68 -19.20
CA ASP A 263 -7.47 -6.03 -18.74
C ASP A 263 -7.79 -7.52 -18.87
N ASP A 264 -6.87 -8.34 -19.38
CA ASP A 264 -6.99 -9.80 -19.34
C ASP A 264 -6.30 -10.37 -18.09
N MET A 265 -5.44 -9.56 -17.46
CA MET A 265 -4.69 -9.96 -16.28
C MET A 265 -5.54 -9.80 -15.01
N PRO A 266 -5.42 -10.71 -14.03
CA PRO A 266 -6.25 -10.69 -12.84
C PRO A 266 -5.79 -9.58 -11.88
N ARG A 267 -6.19 -8.35 -12.18
CA ARG A 267 -5.92 -7.13 -11.41
C ARG A 267 -7.22 -6.56 -10.85
N PRO A 268 -7.19 -5.87 -9.69
CA PRO A 268 -8.29 -5.01 -9.27
C PRO A 268 -8.50 -3.93 -10.35
N ASN A 269 -9.74 -3.77 -10.83
CA ASN A 269 -10.04 -2.69 -11.77
C ASN A 269 -10.09 -1.34 -11.01
N GLN A 270 -9.97 -0.23 -11.76
CA GLN A 270 -9.93 1.13 -11.18
C GLN A 270 -11.21 1.51 -10.42
N PHE A 271 -12.38 1.00 -10.84
CA PHE A 271 -13.66 1.27 -10.19
C PHE A 271 -13.75 0.61 -8.81
N GLU A 272 -13.28 -0.62 -8.67
CA GLU A 272 -13.35 -1.42 -7.44
C GLU A 272 -12.35 -0.98 -6.38
N THR A 273 -11.20 -0.47 -6.82
CA THR A 273 -10.20 0.12 -5.93
C THR A 273 -10.67 1.43 -5.31
N THR A 274 -11.48 2.20 -6.05
CA THR A 274 -11.93 3.54 -5.63
C THR A 274 -13.11 3.49 -4.65
N TYR A 275 -13.97 2.47 -4.76
CA TYR A 275 -15.20 2.37 -3.94
C TYR A 275 -15.18 1.26 -2.87
N GLY A 276 -14.05 0.56 -2.67
CA GLY A 276 -13.97 -0.49 -1.63
C GLY A 276 -14.93 -1.65 -1.85
N LEU A 277 -15.42 -1.85 -3.08
CA LEU A 277 -16.50 -2.80 -3.43
C LEU A 277 -16.08 -4.28 -3.43
N LEU A 278 -14.84 -4.57 -3.04
CA LEU A 278 -14.33 -5.94 -2.95
C LEU A 278 -14.09 -6.29 -1.48
N ALA A 279 -14.64 -7.42 -1.05
CA ALA A 279 -14.24 -8.04 0.21
C ALA A 279 -12.73 -8.38 0.15
N ASN A 280 -12.05 -8.29 1.29
CA ASN A 280 -10.59 -8.34 1.40
C ASN A 280 -9.96 -9.61 0.76
N GLY A 281 -10.62 -10.77 0.79
CA GLY A 281 -10.18 -11.98 0.09
C GLY A 281 -10.30 -11.96 -1.44
N GLU A 282 -11.16 -11.12 -2.03
CA GLU A 282 -11.28 -11.03 -3.49
C GLU A 282 -10.09 -10.36 -4.16
N ARG A 283 -9.34 -9.51 -3.44
CA ARG A 283 -8.12 -8.87 -3.94
C ARG A 283 -6.93 -9.82 -3.96
N TYR A 284 -6.90 -10.80 -3.06
CA TYR A 284 -5.82 -11.77 -2.93
C TYR A 284 -5.77 -12.80 -4.04
N ASP A 285 -6.91 -13.44 -4.31
CA ASP A 285 -7.03 -14.52 -5.30
C ASP A 285 -6.63 -14.02 -6.70
N ARG A 286 -6.93 -12.74 -6.98
CA ARG A 286 -6.57 -12.04 -8.22
C ARG A 286 -5.06 -11.89 -8.37
N ALA A 287 -4.39 -11.51 -7.30
CA ALA A 287 -3.00 -11.09 -7.29
C ALA A 287 -1.97 -12.22 -7.25
N LYS A 288 -2.38 -13.46 -6.97
CA LYS A 288 -1.48 -14.59 -6.73
C LYS A 288 -1.83 -15.86 -7.49
N SER A 289 -2.64 -15.73 -8.54
CA SER A 289 -2.98 -16.85 -9.41
C SER A 289 -1.76 -17.30 -10.23
N GLU A 290 -1.62 -18.62 -10.42
CA GLU A 290 -0.72 -19.22 -11.41
C GLU A 290 -0.94 -18.65 -12.82
N ALA A 291 -2.08 -17.99 -13.05
CA ALA A 291 -2.38 -17.27 -14.28
C ALA A 291 -1.41 -16.10 -14.55
N TRP A 292 -0.87 -15.41 -13.54
CA TRP A 292 0.13 -14.36 -13.79
C TRP A 292 1.41 -14.90 -14.46
N ASP A 293 1.73 -16.18 -14.21
CA ASP A 293 2.85 -16.89 -14.85
C ASP A 293 2.50 -17.39 -16.26
N THR A 294 1.30 -17.16 -16.78
CA THR A 294 0.93 -17.43 -18.18
C THR A 294 0.90 -16.18 -19.04
N TYR A 295 0.84 -14.98 -18.45
CA TYR A 295 0.77 -13.73 -19.20
C TYR A 295 2.14 -13.12 -19.52
N THR A 296 2.27 -12.61 -20.73
CA THR A 296 3.31 -11.66 -21.14
C THR A 296 2.65 -10.33 -21.45
N PHE A 297 3.29 -9.20 -21.13
CA PHE A 297 2.76 -7.90 -21.53
C PHE A 297 2.70 -7.81 -23.06
N ALA A 298 1.57 -7.38 -23.61
CA ALA A 298 1.44 -7.15 -25.04
C ALA A 298 2.39 -6.04 -25.50
N ASN A 299 2.96 -6.21 -26.70
CA ASN A 299 3.82 -5.18 -27.32
C ASN A 299 3.05 -3.91 -27.69
N LYS A 300 1.75 -4.05 -27.98
CA LYS A 300 0.87 -2.92 -28.24
C LYS A 300 0.30 -2.38 -26.93
N THR A 301 0.11 -1.06 -26.91
CA THR A 301 -0.43 -0.36 -25.77
C THR A 301 -1.76 0.31 -26.09
N LYS A 302 -2.63 0.38 -25.09
CA LYS A 302 -3.85 1.20 -25.10
C LYS A 302 -3.75 2.34 -24.09
N PHE A 303 -4.44 3.42 -24.40
CA PHE A 303 -4.57 4.56 -23.50
C PHE A 303 -5.52 4.23 -22.35
N VAL A 304 -5.08 4.52 -21.13
CA VAL A 304 -5.88 4.40 -19.91
C VAL A 304 -5.89 5.74 -19.20
N GLU A 305 -7.08 6.28 -19.00
CA GLU A 305 -7.29 7.57 -18.32
C GLU A 305 -6.84 7.48 -16.86
N GLN A 306 -6.04 8.46 -16.42
CA GLN A 306 -5.45 8.48 -15.08
C GLN A 306 -5.10 9.90 -14.60
N PRO A 307 -6.10 10.77 -14.39
CA PRO A 307 -5.88 12.19 -14.10
C PRO A 307 -5.20 12.43 -12.74
N THR A 308 -5.50 11.61 -11.73
CA THR A 308 -5.01 11.79 -10.35
C THR A 308 -3.49 11.64 -10.23
N THR A 309 -2.88 10.71 -10.96
CA THR A 309 -1.43 10.54 -10.99
C THR A 309 -0.74 11.37 -12.07
N ALA A 310 -1.50 11.96 -13.00
CA ALA A 310 -0.93 12.66 -14.14
C ALA A 310 -0.13 13.91 -13.74
N VAL A 311 -0.44 14.48 -12.57
CA VAL A 311 0.22 15.66 -12.00
C VAL A 311 1.57 15.36 -11.35
N TYR A 312 1.85 14.09 -11.03
CA TYR A 312 3.09 13.69 -10.37
C TYR A 312 4.26 13.70 -11.35
N THR A 313 5.44 14.05 -10.84
CA THR A 313 6.69 13.93 -11.59
C THR A 313 7.05 12.46 -11.83
N PRO A 314 7.93 12.14 -12.79
CA PRO A 314 8.40 10.77 -12.99
C PRO A 314 9.33 10.29 -11.86
N ILE A 315 9.92 11.20 -11.08
CA ILE A 315 10.95 10.90 -10.07
C ILE A 315 10.58 9.72 -9.14
N PRO A 316 9.45 9.72 -8.43
CA PRO A 316 9.11 8.65 -7.48
C PRO A 316 8.91 7.26 -8.11
N TYR A 317 8.81 7.18 -9.44
CA TYR A 317 8.52 5.95 -10.19
C TYR A 317 9.74 5.38 -10.92
N ILE A 318 10.86 6.12 -10.97
CA ILE A 318 12.07 5.71 -11.69
C ILE A 318 12.57 4.33 -11.23
N PRO A 319 12.66 4.01 -9.93
CA PRO A 319 13.12 2.69 -9.48
C PRO A 319 12.28 1.55 -10.05
N GLN A 320 10.96 1.65 -9.93
CA GLN A 320 10.00 0.66 -10.40
C GLN A 320 10.03 0.54 -11.92
N ALA A 321 10.07 1.68 -12.63
CA ALA A 321 10.12 1.74 -14.08
C ALA A 321 11.40 1.10 -14.63
N LEU A 322 12.55 1.27 -13.95
CA LEU A 322 13.80 0.63 -14.33
C LEU A 322 13.70 -0.90 -14.19
N GLY A 323 13.07 -1.39 -13.12
CA GLY A 323 12.80 -2.83 -12.96
C GLY A 323 11.93 -3.39 -14.08
N LEU A 324 10.85 -2.68 -14.44
CA LEU A 324 9.97 -3.05 -15.55
C LEU A 324 10.68 -3.00 -16.91
N PHE A 325 11.50 -1.96 -17.15
CA PHE A 325 12.28 -1.81 -18.38
C PHE A 325 13.25 -2.98 -18.58
N ILE A 326 14.00 -3.36 -17.53
CA ILE A 326 14.91 -4.51 -17.57
C ILE A 326 14.11 -5.81 -17.80
N ALA A 327 12.97 -5.98 -17.14
CA ALA A 327 12.13 -7.16 -17.34
C ALA A 327 11.63 -7.29 -18.78
N ASN A 328 11.23 -6.17 -19.40
CA ASN A 328 10.78 -6.13 -20.79
C ASN A 328 11.91 -6.47 -21.76
N ILE A 329 13.14 -5.96 -21.54
CA ILE A 329 14.33 -6.34 -22.35
C ILE A 329 14.61 -7.84 -22.26
N LEU A 330 14.46 -8.42 -21.06
CA LEU A 330 14.69 -9.84 -20.82
C LEU A 330 13.52 -10.73 -21.29
N GLY A 331 12.42 -10.14 -21.79
CA GLY A 331 11.23 -10.89 -22.20
C GLY A 331 10.58 -11.65 -21.05
N LEU A 332 10.67 -11.14 -19.82
CA LEU A 332 10.08 -11.80 -18.64
C LEU A 332 8.55 -11.78 -18.73
N LYS A 333 7.94 -12.80 -18.13
CA LYS A 333 6.49 -12.87 -17.93
C LYS A 333 6.02 -11.75 -16.99
N ALA A 334 4.73 -11.39 -17.07
CA ALA A 334 4.14 -10.26 -16.36
C ALA A 334 4.38 -10.33 -14.84
N PHE A 335 4.19 -11.51 -14.21
CA PHE A 335 4.46 -11.68 -12.78
C PHE A 335 5.90 -11.31 -12.40
N SER A 336 6.87 -11.87 -13.12
CA SER A 336 8.29 -11.67 -12.87
C SER A 336 8.70 -10.22 -13.11
N ALA A 337 8.12 -9.58 -14.12
CA ALA A 337 8.31 -8.16 -14.38
C ALA A 337 7.81 -7.28 -13.23
N LEU A 338 6.60 -7.57 -12.70
CA LEU A 338 6.04 -6.87 -11.54
C LEU A 338 6.90 -7.07 -10.29
N MET A 339 7.38 -8.29 -10.04
CA MET A 339 8.30 -8.57 -8.93
C MET A 339 9.60 -7.79 -9.08
N LEU A 340 10.16 -7.72 -10.30
CA LEU A 340 11.38 -6.95 -10.54
C LEU A 340 11.19 -5.46 -10.28
N GLY A 341 10.05 -4.88 -10.69
CA GLY A 341 9.68 -3.50 -10.37
C GLY A 341 9.60 -3.24 -8.85
N ARG A 342 8.92 -4.11 -8.10
CA ARG A 342 8.85 -4.05 -6.62
C ARG A 342 10.22 -4.15 -5.96
N ILE A 343 11.06 -5.10 -6.41
CA ILE A 343 12.40 -5.33 -5.87
C ILE A 343 13.31 -4.12 -6.13
N PHE A 344 13.25 -3.51 -7.30
CA PHE A 344 14.04 -2.30 -7.58
C PHE A 344 13.65 -1.12 -6.69
N ASN A 345 12.35 -0.96 -6.40
CA ASN A 345 11.90 0.06 -5.45
C ASN A 345 12.48 -0.18 -4.05
N LEU A 346 12.42 -1.43 -3.59
CA LEU A 346 12.97 -1.85 -2.31
C LEU A 346 14.49 -1.61 -2.24
N ILE A 347 15.23 -1.93 -3.31
CA ILE A 347 16.69 -1.72 -3.37
C ILE A 347 17.02 -0.24 -3.20
N VAL A 348 16.33 0.66 -3.91
CA VAL A 348 16.57 2.10 -3.80
C VAL A 348 16.24 2.61 -2.40
N TYR A 349 15.12 2.18 -1.82
CA TYR A 349 14.77 2.50 -0.43
C TYR A 349 15.87 2.08 0.56
N ILE A 350 16.34 0.83 0.47
CA ILE A 350 17.38 0.28 1.35
C ILE A 350 18.69 1.03 1.14
N ALA A 351 19.09 1.31 -0.11
CA ALA A 351 20.33 2.01 -0.40
C ALA A 351 20.34 3.42 0.18
N LEU A 352 19.30 4.21 -0.07
CA LEU A 352 19.17 5.58 0.45
C LEU A 352 19.14 5.59 1.98
N THR A 353 18.38 4.67 2.59
CA THR A 353 18.24 4.61 4.04
C THR A 353 19.50 4.07 4.72
N ALA A 354 20.21 3.11 4.12
CA ALA A 354 21.50 2.63 4.61
C ALA A 354 22.56 3.75 4.58
N MET A 355 22.56 4.59 3.54
CA MET A 355 23.39 5.79 3.50
C MET A 355 23.00 6.78 4.60
N ALA A 356 21.70 6.98 4.85
CA ALA A 356 21.22 7.83 5.94
C ALA A 356 21.71 7.33 7.31
N ILE A 357 21.56 6.03 7.59
CA ILE A 357 22.04 5.38 8.84
C ILE A 357 23.56 5.51 8.98
N LYS A 358 24.30 5.42 7.88
CA LYS A 358 25.76 5.59 7.89
C LYS A 358 26.16 7.02 8.28
N ILE A 359 25.46 8.02 7.73
CA ILE A 359 25.80 9.44 7.86
C ILE A 359 25.26 10.06 9.14
N ILE A 360 24.08 9.65 9.61
CA ILE A 360 23.41 10.28 10.74
C ILE A 360 24.31 10.20 11.99
N PRO A 361 24.54 11.33 12.70
CA PRO A 361 25.51 11.38 13.79
C PRO A 361 25.04 10.65 15.05
N ARG A 362 23.72 10.67 15.32
CA ARG A 362 23.06 9.96 16.42
C ARG A 362 21.89 9.13 15.91
N LEU A 363 21.33 8.28 16.77
CA LEU A 363 20.10 7.55 16.48
C LEU A 363 20.20 6.57 15.29
N LYS A 364 21.39 5.99 15.06
CA LYS A 364 21.62 5.03 13.96
C LYS A 364 20.73 3.79 14.10
N ASN A 365 20.65 3.23 15.30
CA ASN A 365 19.83 2.05 15.60
C ASN A 365 18.34 2.38 15.57
N THR A 366 17.96 3.58 16.03
CA THR A 366 16.58 4.06 15.98
C THR A 366 16.11 4.30 14.56
N LEU A 367 16.92 4.94 13.71
CA LEU A 367 16.59 5.12 12.30
C LEU A 367 16.51 3.77 11.57
N ALA A 368 17.44 2.87 11.84
CA ALA A 368 17.42 1.51 11.29
C ALA A 368 16.16 0.72 11.72
N PHE A 369 15.77 0.83 12.99
CA PHE A 369 14.57 0.17 13.51
C PHE A 369 13.31 0.76 12.89
N LEU A 370 13.18 2.10 12.87
CA LEU A 370 12.08 2.81 12.25
C LEU A 370 11.90 2.44 10.78
N ALA A 371 12.99 2.44 10.01
CA ALA A 371 12.98 2.07 8.60
C ALA A 371 12.65 0.59 8.35
N ALA A 372 12.79 -0.26 9.36
CA ALA A 372 12.42 -1.67 9.29
C ALA A 372 10.99 -1.95 9.79
N PHE A 373 10.16 -0.92 10.00
CA PHE A 373 8.76 -1.11 10.35
C PHE A 373 8.00 -1.86 9.24
N PRO A 374 7.04 -2.74 9.57
CA PRO A 374 6.27 -3.50 8.59
C PRO A 374 5.60 -2.67 7.50
N LEU A 375 4.97 -1.56 7.86
CA LEU A 375 4.35 -0.65 6.89
C LEU A 375 5.39 -0.09 5.90
N PHE A 376 6.60 0.22 6.36
CA PHE A 376 7.60 0.92 5.57
C PHE A 376 8.24 -0.04 4.57
N VAL A 377 8.59 -1.23 5.06
CA VAL A 377 9.16 -2.29 4.22
C VAL A 377 8.12 -2.82 3.23
N SER A 378 6.85 -2.94 3.62
CA SER A 378 5.79 -3.36 2.68
C SER A 378 5.49 -2.32 1.60
N LEU A 379 5.51 -1.02 1.91
CA LEU A 379 5.43 0.04 0.91
C LEU A 379 6.67 0.07 0.00
N ALA A 380 7.86 -0.14 0.56
CA ALA A 380 9.10 -0.22 -0.23
C ALA A 380 9.12 -1.44 -1.15
N ALA A 381 8.48 -2.54 -0.74
CA ALA A 381 8.34 -3.78 -1.49
C ALA A 381 7.13 -3.80 -2.45
N SER A 382 6.57 -2.62 -2.79
CA SER A 382 5.42 -2.44 -3.69
C SER A 382 5.71 -1.38 -4.76
N PHE A 383 4.77 -1.08 -5.65
CA PHE A 383 4.86 0.08 -6.57
C PHE A 383 4.60 1.44 -5.88
N SER A 384 4.61 1.55 -4.55
CA SER A 384 4.38 2.82 -3.86
C SER A 384 5.42 3.90 -4.18
N ALA A 385 4.95 5.13 -4.39
CA ALA A 385 5.78 6.33 -4.51
C ALA A 385 6.47 6.74 -3.19
N ASP A 386 5.99 6.23 -2.04
CA ASP A 386 6.49 6.64 -0.72
C ASP A 386 7.89 6.10 -0.41
N ALA A 387 8.29 4.98 -1.02
CA ALA A 387 9.59 4.35 -0.80
C ALA A 387 10.76 5.30 -1.10
N MET A 388 10.75 5.90 -2.29
CA MET A 388 11.79 6.85 -2.71
C MET A 388 11.76 8.12 -1.85
N LEU A 389 10.56 8.64 -1.56
CA LEU A 389 10.38 9.82 -0.71
C LEU A 389 10.95 9.62 0.70
N MET A 390 10.65 8.49 1.35
CA MET A 390 11.17 8.17 2.68
C MET A 390 12.70 8.07 2.67
N GLY A 391 13.28 7.30 1.74
CA GLY A 391 14.73 7.12 1.65
C GLY A 391 15.48 8.44 1.43
N LEU A 392 14.98 9.29 0.50
CA LEU A 392 15.54 10.62 0.25
C LEU A 392 15.45 11.53 1.48
N THR A 393 14.29 11.52 2.15
CA THR A 393 14.05 12.36 3.33
C THR A 393 14.97 11.97 4.49
N TYR A 394 15.15 10.68 4.75
CA TYR A 394 16.06 10.20 5.78
C TYR A 394 17.50 10.56 5.49
N LEU A 395 17.93 10.43 4.22
CA LEU A 395 19.27 10.83 3.80
C LEU A 395 19.48 12.35 3.94
N PHE A 396 18.49 13.16 3.56
CA PHE A 396 18.52 14.61 3.72
C PHE A 396 18.66 14.99 5.21
N ILE A 397 17.78 14.47 6.07
CA ILE A 397 17.82 14.74 7.52
C ILE A 397 19.17 14.31 8.11
N ALA A 398 19.67 13.12 7.75
CA ALA A 398 20.96 12.63 8.22
C ALA A 398 22.11 13.56 7.85
N ILE A 399 22.17 14.06 6.61
CA ILE A 399 23.21 14.98 6.14
C ILE A 399 23.09 16.35 6.83
N ILE A 400 21.88 16.88 6.98
CA ILE A 400 21.67 18.17 7.66
C ILE A 400 22.09 18.08 9.13
N LEU A 401 21.69 17.02 9.85
CA LEU A 401 22.11 16.80 11.24
C LEU A 401 23.62 16.57 11.34
N GLN A 402 24.22 15.80 10.43
CA GLN A 402 25.67 15.61 10.39
C GLN A 402 26.42 16.95 10.25
N LYS A 403 26.00 17.82 9.33
CA LYS A 403 26.59 19.15 9.16
C LYS A 403 26.35 20.06 10.36
N LEU A 404 25.17 20.00 10.97
CA LEU A 404 24.84 20.80 12.14
C LEU A 404 25.71 20.41 13.36
N MET A 405 25.98 19.11 13.53
CA MET A 405 26.58 18.56 14.75
C MET A 405 28.09 18.31 14.68
N CYS A 406 28.60 17.89 13.53
CA CYS A 406 29.97 17.36 13.41
C CYS A 406 30.91 18.26 12.61
N SER A 407 30.54 19.53 12.38
CA SER A 407 31.42 20.53 11.77
C SER A 407 32.47 21.02 12.80
N GLU A 408 33.30 20.10 13.29
CA GLU A 408 34.28 20.38 14.37
C GLU A 408 35.58 21.03 13.86
N LYS A 409 35.85 21.05 12.55
CA LYS A 409 37.16 21.47 12.02
C LYS A 409 37.16 22.37 10.78
N ASP A 410 36.05 22.51 10.06
CA ASP A 410 35.97 23.34 8.86
C ASP A 410 34.72 24.22 8.88
N VAL A 411 34.91 25.49 8.53
CA VAL A 411 33.82 26.44 8.28
C VAL A 411 33.04 25.99 7.06
N LEU A 412 31.72 25.80 7.22
CA LEU A 412 30.81 25.40 6.15
C LEU A 412 30.78 26.44 5.04
N ARG A 413 30.77 25.95 3.80
CA ARG A 413 30.72 26.74 2.57
C ARG A 413 29.43 26.41 1.82
N VAL A 414 29.02 27.29 0.91
CA VAL A 414 27.81 27.09 0.07
C VAL A 414 27.88 25.74 -0.69
N LYS A 415 29.07 25.34 -1.15
CA LYS A 415 29.29 24.05 -1.84
C LYS A 415 28.87 22.84 -0.98
N ASP A 416 28.92 22.95 0.34
CA ASP A 416 28.55 21.87 1.25
C ASP A 416 27.03 21.63 1.25
N PHE A 417 26.25 22.56 0.69
CA PHE A 417 24.79 22.47 0.55
C PHE A 417 24.32 22.07 -0.85
N VAL A 418 25.24 21.78 -1.79
CA VAL A 418 24.89 21.25 -3.13
C VAL A 418 24.12 19.94 -3.01
N ILE A 419 24.67 18.95 -2.29
CA ILE A 419 24.02 17.64 -2.13
C ILE A 419 22.68 17.77 -1.38
N PRO A 420 22.57 18.46 -0.22
CA PRO A 420 21.28 18.73 0.42
C PRO A 420 20.26 19.41 -0.51
N THR A 421 20.69 20.35 -1.34
CA THR A 421 19.80 21.04 -2.30
C THR A 421 19.29 20.05 -3.36
N LEU A 422 20.15 19.22 -3.93
CA LEU A 422 19.76 18.18 -4.89
C LEU A 422 18.78 17.17 -4.27
N LEU A 423 19.03 16.74 -3.03
CA LEU A 423 18.11 15.86 -2.32
C LEU A 423 16.76 16.53 -2.07
N LEU A 424 16.74 17.79 -1.64
CA LEU A 424 15.48 18.50 -1.42
C LEU A 424 14.72 18.70 -2.73
N ILE A 425 15.39 19.00 -3.85
CA ILE A 425 14.78 19.04 -5.18
C ILE A 425 14.09 17.70 -5.48
N LEU A 426 14.78 16.57 -5.30
CA LEU A 426 14.18 15.24 -5.54
C LEU A 426 13.00 14.97 -4.59
N ILE A 427 13.10 15.36 -3.31
CA ILE A 427 12.02 15.21 -2.32
C ILE A 427 10.77 16.00 -2.75
N VAL A 428 10.92 17.28 -3.13
CA VAL A 428 9.76 18.10 -3.50
C VAL A 428 9.16 17.69 -4.85
N LEU A 429 9.96 17.13 -5.75
CA LEU A 429 9.48 16.52 -6.98
C LEU A 429 8.71 15.21 -6.72
N CYS A 430 9.04 14.47 -5.68
CA CYS A 430 8.19 13.37 -5.21
C CYS A 430 6.89 13.92 -4.60
N LYS A 431 7.00 14.79 -3.58
CA LYS A 431 5.86 15.45 -2.91
C LYS A 431 6.27 16.81 -2.35
N PHE A 432 5.66 17.89 -2.85
CA PHE A 432 6.00 19.27 -2.46
C PHE A 432 5.78 19.57 -0.97
N THR A 433 4.87 18.84 -0.30
CA THR A 433 4.51 19.04 1.11
C THR A 433 5.69 18.91 2.08
N TYR A 434 6.82 18.36 1.62
CA TYR A 434 8.07 18.21 2.39
C TYR A 434 9.09 19.34 2.15
N TRP A 435 8.78 20.35 1.34
CA TRP A 435 9.62 21.55 1.16
C TRP A 435 10.01 22.25 2.49
N PRO A 436 9.18 22.29 3.54
CA PRO A 436 9.57 22.87 4.83
C PRO A 436 10.73 22.17 5.53
N LEU A 437 11.20 21.00 5.07
CA LEU A 437 12.49 20.44 5.50
C LEU A 437 13.66 21.43 5.33
N SER A 438 13.53 22.39 4.41
CA SER A 438 14.46 23.51 4.27
C SER A 438 14.60 24.37 5.53
N PHE A 439 13.59 24.43 6.40
CA PHE A 439 13.61 25.21 7.63
C PHE A 439 14.63 24.71 8.64
N LEU A 440 15.09 23.45 8.54
CA LEU A 440 16.19 22.93 9.37
C LEU A 440 17.48 23.76 9.21
N MET A 441 17.65 24.48 8.10
CA MET A 441 18.75 25.43 7.91
C MET A 441 18.74 26.56 8.93
N PHE A 442 17.59 26.93 9.49
CA PHE A 442 17.53 27.95 10.53
C PHE A 442 18.25 27.52 11.81
N SER A 443 18.45 26.21 12.05
CA SER A 443 19.17 25.71 13.23
C SER A 443 20.66 26.05 13.20
N PHE A 444 21.18 26.44 12.04
CA PHE A 444 22.55 26.90 11.86
C PHE A 444 22.73 28.37 12.27
N VAL A 445 21.64 29.14 12.38
CA VAL A 445 21.69 30.57 12.75
C VAL A 445 22.18 30.73 14.18
N GLY A 446 23.10 31.68 14.37
CA GLY A 446 23.72 31.96 15.67
C GLY A 446 24.69 30.86 16.14
N ARG A 447 25.14 29.99 15.23
CA ARG A 447 26.28 29.10 15.43
C ARG A 447 27.41 29.57 14.53
N ASP A 448 28.65 29.53 15.00
CA ASP A 448 29.85 29.94 14.24
C ASP A 448 30.27 28.86 13.21
N LEU A 449 29.30 28.35 12.46
CA LEU A 449 29.46 27.29 11.46
C LEU A 449 29.79 27.85 10.07
N PHE A 450 29.49 29.12 9.81
CA PHE A 450 29.73 29.82 8.54
C PHE A 450 30.74 30.96 8.72
N ARG A 451 31.49 31.30 7.66
CA ARG A 451 32.50 32.37 7.72
C ARG A 451 31.84 33.74 7.78
N THR A 452 30.72 33.88 7.07
CA THR A 452 29.93 35.11 7.03
C THR A 452 28.45 34.78 7.11
N LYS A 453 27.65 35.70 7.67
CA LYS A 453 26.18 35.57 7.69
C LYS A 453 25.60 35.41 6.28
N MET A 454 26.20 36.07 5.29
CA MET A 454 25.81 35.95 3.87
C MET A 454 25.96 34.53 3.34
N GLN A 455 27.00 33.77 3.73
CA GLN A 455 27.12 32.36 3.31
C GLN A 455 25.97 31.50 3.84
N GLY A 456 25.52 31.72 5.07
CA GLY A 456 24.35 31.04 5.62
C GLY A 456 23.07 31.38 4.85
N ILE A 457 22.84 32.67 4.58
CA ILE A 457 21.68 33.14 3.80
C ILE A 457 21.71 32.57 2.38
N THR A 458 22.85 32.63 1.69
CA THR A 458 22.99 32.07 0.33
C THR A 458 22.77 30.56 0.33
N SER A 459 23.25 29.84 1.35
CA SER A 459 23.01 28.39 1.46
C SER A 459 21.52 28.08 1.66
N PHE A 460 20.82 28.89 2.47
CA PHE A 460 19.37 28.76 2.64
C PHE A 460 18.61 29.09 1.34
N LEU A 461 18.89 30.21 0.69
CA LEU A 461 18.23 30.59 -0.57
C LEU A 461 18.52 29.60 -1.69
N MET A 462 19.73 29.03 -1.74
CA MET A 462 20.05 27.95 -2.67
C MET A 462 19.17 26.73 -2.40
N LEU A 463 19.11 26.27 -1.16
CA LEU A 463 18.40 25.06 -0.78
C LEU A 463 16.88 25.22 -0.90
N ALA A 464 16.30 26.25 -0.27
CA ALA A 464 14.87 26.50 -0.25
C ALA A 464 14.37 27.12 -1.56
N GLY A 465 15.11 28.08 -2.12
CA GLY A 465 14.72 28.80 -3.33
C GLY A 465 14.77 27.93 -4.58
N ILE A 466 15.88 27.20 -4.83
CA ILE A 466 15.99 26.38 -6.05
C ILE A 466 14.98 25.22 -6.02
N SER A 467 14.81 24.53 -4.88
CA SER A 467 13.82 23.46 -4.76
C SER A 467 12.38 23.97 -4.91
N GLY A 468 12.06 25.10 -4.29
CA GLY A 468 10.75 25.75 -4.42
C GLY A 468 10.46 26.20 -5.85
N LEU A 469 11.44 26.80 -6.53
CA LEU A 469 11.33 27.19 -7.93
C LEU A 469 11.12 25.99 -8.84
N MET A 470 11.90 24.92 -8.68
CA MET A 470 11.78 23.72 -9.52
C MET A 470 10.39 23.08 -9.43
N MET A 471 9.85 22.93 -8.22
CA MET A 471 8.51 22.35 -8.05
C MET A 471 7.40 23.30 -8.49
N SER A 472 7.56 24.60 -8.26
CA SER A 472 6.62 25.61 -8.77
C SER A 472 6.57 25.62 -10.29
N SER A 473 7.73 25.53 -10.95
CA SER A 473 7.84 25.41 -12.41
C SER A 473 7.17 24.13 -12.91
N TRP A 474 7.35 22.99 -12.23
CA TRP A 474 6.66 21.75 -12.56
C TRP A 474 5.14 21.90 -12.44
N ASN A 475 4.65 22.41 -11.31
CA ASN A 475 3.22 22.58 -11.07
C ASN A 475 2.57 23.53 -12.09
N LEU A 476 3.22 24.66 -12.42
CA LEU A 476 2.73 25.58 -13.46
C LEU A 476 2.65 24.90 -14.83
N PHE A 477 3.69 24.14 -15.18
CA PHE A 477 3.71 23.37 -16.42
C PHE A 477 2.61 22.32 -16.46
N VAL A 478 2.49 21.49 -15.43
CA VAL A 478 1.50 20.41 -15.33
C VAL A 478 0.08 20.95 -15.29
N MET A 479 -0.21 22.02 -14.54
CA MET A 479 -1.55 22.61 -14.52
C MET A 479 -1.98 23.11 -15.90
N LYS A 480 -1.05 23.70 -16.67
CA LYS A 480 -1.31 24.10 -18.06
C LYS A 480 -1.50 22.91 -19.00
N PHE A 481 -0.81 21.81 -18.76
CA PHE A 481 -0.84 20.62 -19.60
C PHE A 481 -2.08 19.74 -19.35
N VAL A 482 -2.30 19.38 -18.08
CA VAL A 482 -3.35 18.49 -17.57
C VAL A 482 -4.70 19.21 -17.46
N GLY A 483 -4.72 20.48 -17.05
CA GLY A 483 -5.95 21.19 -16.67
C GLY A 483 -6.45 20.83 -15.26
N THR A 484 -7.57 21.43 -14.84
CA THR A 484 -8.27 21.07 -13.59
C THR A 484 -9.23 19.92 -13.84
N ILE A 485 -8.72 18.69 -13.86
CA ILE A 485 -9.54 17.49 -14.02
C ILE A 485 -9.65 16.81 -12.66
N ASN A 486 -10.67 17.19 -11.89
CA ASN A 486 -11.11 16.38 -10.76
C ASN A 486 -12.38 15.63 -11.20
N PRO A 487 -12.45 14.29 -11.07
CA PRO A 487 -13.65 13.53 -11.38
C PRO A 487 -14.87 13.96 -10.55
N ASN A 488 -14.65 14.54 -9.36
CA ASN A 488 -15.70 15.07 -8.51
C ASN A 488 -15.75 16.60 -8.63
N GLU A 489 -16.81 17.13 -9.25
CA GLU A 489 -17.03 18.57 -9.45
C GLU A 489 -17.13 19.37 -8.14
N LYS A 490 -17.47 18.70 -7.03
CA LYS A 490 -17.52 19.33 -5.69
C LYS A 490 -16.14 19.58 -5.08
N ILE A 491 -15.08 19.01 -5.66
CA ILE A 491 -13.69 19.22 -5.23
C ILE A 491 -13.06 20.24 -6.18
N ASN A 492 -12.97 21.48 -5.71
CA ASN A 492 -12.40 22.57 -6.48
C ASN A 492 -11.36 23.35 -5.65
N PRO A 493 -10.05 23.23 -5.97
CA PRO A 493 -8.99 23.92 -5.23
C PRO A 493 -9.16 25.44 -5.15
N VAL A 494 -9.68 26.08 -6.22
CA VAL A 494 -9.83 27.54 -6.29
C VAL A 494 -10.97 28.00 -5.38
N GLU A 495 -12.12 27.34 -5.45
CA GLU A 495 -13.26 27.65 -4.57
C GLU A 495 -12.96 27.29 -3.12
N GLN A 496 -12.22 26.21 -2.87
CA GLN A 496 -11.77 25.84 -1.53
C GLN A 496 -10.83 26.90 -0.92
N LEU A 497 -9.92 27.47 -1.72
CA LEU A 497 -9.09 28.60 -1.28
C LEU A 497 -9.95 29.84 -0.98
N LYS A 498 -10.92 30.18 -1.84
CA LYS A 498 -11.84 31.29 -1.59
C LYS A 498 -12.62 31.10 -0.29
N PHE A 499 -13.13 29.89 -0.05
CA PHE A 499 -13.78 29.53 1.21
C PHE A 499 -12.83 29.76 2.40
N MET A 500 -11.59 29.26 2.34
CA MET A 500 -10.63 29.44 3.44
C MET A 500 -10.33 30.91 3.76
N PHE A 501 -10.23 31.76 2.74
CA PHE A 501 -10.01 33.20 2.94
C PHE A 501 -11.28 33.95 3.39
N GLY A 502 -12.46 33.51 2.96
CA GLY A 502 -13.75 34.06 3.40
C GLY A 502 -14.17 33.60 4.80
N HIS A 503 -13.73 32.40 5.21
CA HIS A 503 -14.12 31.71 6.44
C HIS A 503 -12.88 31.16 7.18
N PRO A 504 -11.94 32.02 7.61
CA PRO A 504 -10.67 31.58 8.18
C PRO A 504 -10.85 30.86 9.53
N VAL A 505 -11.86 31.22 10.32
CA VAL A 505 -12.12 30.57 11.62
C VAL A 505 -12.67 29.16 11.39
N GLU A 506 -13.58 28.98 10.44
CA GLU A 506 -14.13 27.69 10.03
C GLU A 506 -13.04 26.80 9.46
N ALA A 507 -12.19 27.33 8.57
CA ALA A 507 -11.06 26.58 8.03
C ALA A 507 -10.10 26.12 9.15
N MET A 508 -9.78 26.98 10.12
CA MET A 508 -8.95 26.57 11.26
C MET A 508 -9.65 25.50 12.13
N LYS A 509 -10.97 25.62 12.36
CA LYS A 509 -11.76 24.59 13.05
C LYS A 509 -11.70 23.26 12.31
N THR A 510 -11.83 23.25 10.99
CA THR A 510 -11.68 22.05 10.16
C THR A 510 -10.31 21.41 10.36
N PHE A 511 -9.22 22.18 10.36
CA PHE A 511 -7.87 21.64 10.56
C PHE A 511 -7.71 21.03 11.96
N PHE A 512 -8.08 21.75 13.02
CA PHE A 512 -7.96 21.23 14.39
C PHE A 512 -8.91 20.07 14.66
N GLY A 513 -10.17 20.16 14.22
CA GLY A 513 -11.17 19.11 14.35
C GLY A 513 -10.79 17.84 13.59
N THR A 514 -10.19 17.99 12.40
CA THR A 514 -9.62 16.84 11.68
C THR A 514 -8.51 16.20 12.50
N PHE A 515 -7.58 17.00 13.04
CA PHE A 515 -6.48 16.48 13.85
C PHE A 515 -6.97 15.72 15.10
N GLU A 516 -7.90 16.31 15.85
CA GLU A 516 -8.46 15.74 17.07
C GLU A 516 -9.22 14.44 16.78
N ASN A 517 -10.13 14.44 15.81
CA ASN A 517 -10.96 13.28 15.47
C ASN A 517 -10.17 12.17 14.76
N GLY A 518 -9.10 12.53 14.03
CA GLY A 518 -8.36 11.60 13.19
C GLY A 518 -7.12 10.98 13.84
N MET A 519 -6.56 11.56 14.91
CA MET A 519 -5.27 11.13 15.48
C MET A 519 -5.24 9.65 15.87
N SER A 520 -6.27 9.16 16.56
CA SER A 520 -6.37 7.74 16.96
C SER A 520 -6.41 6.81 15.74
N THR A 521 -7.19 7.19 14.73
CA THR A 521 -7.31 6.47 13.46
C THR A 521 -5.97 6.43 12.74
N TRP A 522 -5.27 7.55 12.58
CA TRP A 522 -4.00 7.59 11.85
C TRP A 522 -2.86 6.88 12.56
N LEU A 523 -2.81 6.91 13.90
CA LEU A 523 -1.89 6.09 14.68
C LEU A 523 -2.16 4.59 14.48
N THR A 524 -3.43 4.22 14.36
CA THR A 524 -3.83 2.84 14.03
C THR A 524 -3.39 2.47 12.62
N MET A 525 -3.49 3.39 11.66
CA MET A 525 -3.03 3.20 10.27
C MET A 525 -1.53 2.94 10.15
N LEU A 526 -0.70 3.35 11.12
CA LEU A 526 0.73 2.99 11.15
C LEU A 526 0.99 1.48 11.23
N ASN A 527 -0.04 0.71 11.59
CA ASN A 527 0.01 -0.74 11.72
C ASN A 527 -0.99 -1.43 10.80
N GLN A 528 -1.51 -0.72 9.82
CA GLN A 528 -2.26 -1.32 8.74
C GLN A 528 -1.34 -1.52 7.54
N VAL A 529 -1.36 -2.71 6.99
CA VAL A 529 -0.70 -3.04 5.71
C VAL A 529 -1.77 -3.20 4.62
N GLY A 530 -1.34 -3.33 3.37
CA GLY A 530 -2.26 -3.30 2.22
C GLY A 530 -2.80 -1.89 1.95
N TRP A 531 -4.10 -1.77 1.67
CA TRP A 531 -4.77 -0.50 1.40
C TRP A 531 -5.37 0.08 2.67
N VAL A 532 -4.59 0.13 3.76
CA VAL A 532 -5.08 0.64 5.06
C VAL A 532 -6.24 -0.22 5.61
N THR A 533 -6.36 -1.46 5.13
CA THR A 533 -7.44 -2.40 5.43
C THR A 533 -7.04 -3.42 6.48
N HIS A 534 -5.77 -3.82 6.49
CA HIS A 534 -5.32 -5.01 7.23
C HIS A 534 -4.59 -4.62 8.52
N LEU A 535 -5.34 -4.54 9.62
CA LEU A 535 -4.79 -4.18 10.93
C LEU A 535 -3.95 -5.32 11.50
N LEU A 536 -2.64 -5.07 11.68
CA LEU A 536 -1.73 -5.96 12.39
C LEU A 536 -2.00 -5.89 13.90
N SER A 537 -3.05 -6.59 14.36
CA SER A 537 -3.44 -6.61 15.77
C SER A 537 -2.28 -7.06 16.67
N GLY A 538 -2.13 -6.39 17.82
CA GLY A 538 -1.08 -6.67 18.81
C GLY A 538 0.32 -6.11 18.51
N ILE A 539 0.71 -5.96 17.23
CA ILE A 539 2.07 -5.52 16.92
C ILE A 539 2.29 -4.01 17.09
N VAL A 540 1.21 -3.22 17.04
CA VAL A 540 1.23 -1.75 17.20
C VAL A 540 2.00 -1.34 18.45
N ILE A 541 1.57 -1.90 19.58
CA ILE A 541 2.11 -1.54 20.89
C ILE A 541 3.57 -1.98 20.97
N ILE A 542 3.88 -3.19 20.50
CA ILE A 542 5.24 -3.72 20.47
C ILE A 542 6.15 -2.85 19.59
N SER A 543 5.66 -2.39 18.44
CA SER A 543 6.41 -1.56 17.49
C SER A 543 6.69 -0.18 18.06
N LEU A 544 5.68 0.47 18.64
CA LEU A 544 5.81 1.81 19.24
C LEU A 544 6.67 1.79 20.51
N VAL A 545 6.42 0.84 21.42
CA VAL A 545 7.26 0.64 22.61
C VAL A 545 8.68 0.28 22.20
N GLY A 546 8.86 -0.61 21.22
CA GLY A 546 10.16 -0.97 20.66
C GLY A 546 10.91 0.23 20.08
N LEU A 547 10.21 1.13 19.40
CA LEU A 547 10.80 2.34 18.81
C LEU A 547 11.23 3.32 19.88
N VAL A 548 10.37 3.60 20.86
CA VAL A 548 10.68 4.48 22.00
C VAL A 548 11.85 3.91 22.80
N MET A 549 11.82 2.61 23.12
CA MET A 549 12.91 1.95 23.85
C MET A 549 14.22 1.95 23.06
N THR A 550 14.16 1.70 21.74
CA THR A 550 15.35 1.82 20.89
C THR A 550 15.88 3.26 20.91
N ALA A 551 15.01 4.27 20.81
CA ALA A 551 15.39 5.68 20.91
C ALA A 551 16.00 6.06 22.26
N ILE A 552 15.49 5.54 23.38
CA ILE A 552 16.06 5.78 24.72
C ILE A 552 17.46 5.18 24.85
N PHE A 553 17.66 3.97 24.34
CA PHE A 553 18.92 3.23 24.47
C PHE A 553 19.93 3.45 23.34
N ASP A 554 19.57 4.20 22.30
CA ASP A 554 20.48 4.56 21.21
C ASP A 554 21.32 5.78 21.60
N TYR A 555 22.18 5.55 22.59
CA TYR A 555 23.05 6.55 23.17
C TYR A 555 24.34 6.70 22.35
N THR A 556 24.76 7.95 22.14
CA THR A 556 26.05 8.31 21.56
C THR A 556 26.68 9.38 22.43
N GLU A 557 27.96 9.22 22.80
CA GLU A 557 28.70 10.27 23.48
C GLU A 557 29.15 11.32 22.46
N ASP A 558 28.60 12.52 22.57
CA ASP A 558 29.11 13.70 21.86
C ASP A 558 28.77 14.98 22.62
N LYS A 559 29.42 16.07 22.24
CA LYS A 559 29.35 17.37 22.92
C LYS A 559 28.20 18.26 22.44
N PHE A 560 27.50 17.88 21.36
CA PHE A 560 26.49 18.72 20.75
C PHE A 560 25.21 18.74 21.59
N LYS A 561 24.68 19.93 21.86
CA LYS A 561 23.41 20.14 22.55
C LYS A 561 22.46 20.99 21.74
N LEU A 562 21.17 20.62 21.75
CA LEU A 562 20.12 21.43 21.14
C LEU A 562 19.79 22.65 22.00
N ARG A 563 19.72 23.82 21.36
CA ARG A 563 19.18 25.05 21.96
C ARG A 563 17.65 25.01 21.91
N ASN A 564 16.97 25.76 22.78
CA ASN A 564 15.51 25.95 22.69
C ASN A 564 15.06 26.43 21.29
N PHE A 565 15.88 27.26 20.64
CA PHE A 565 15.66 27.69 19.26
C PHE A 565 15.65 26.53 18.25
N ASP A 566 16.54 25.54 18.42
CA ASP A 566 16.60 24.38 17.52
C ASP A 566 15.35 23.50 17.68
N TYR A 567 14.86 23.31 18.92
CA TYR A 567 13.57 22.65 19.18
C TYR A 567 12.41 23.39 18.48
N GLY A 568 12.38 24.73 18.60
CA GLY A 568 11.37 25.55 17.92
C GLY A 568 11.36 25.36 16.40
N ILE A 569 12.55 25.28 15.78
CA ILE A 569 12.68 25.03 14.34
C ILE A 569 12.23 23.62 13.96
N PHE A 570 12.56 22.61 14.76
CA PHE A 570 12.18 21.23 14.48
C PHE A 570 10.66 21.03 14.62
N ILE A 571 10.05 21.68 15.62
CA ILE A 571 8.59 21.74 15.80
C ILE A 571 7.94 22.48 14.62
N LEU A 572 8.45 23.66 14.26
CA LEU A 572 7.95 24.44 13.12
C LEU A 572 8.01 23.63 11.83
N THR A 573 9.15 22.99 11.55
CA THR A 573 9.34 22.12 10.38
C THR A 573 8.27 21.01 10.34
N SER A 574 8.07 20.33 11.48
CA SER A 574 7.11 19.22 11.57
C SER A 574 5.67 19.69 11.37
N ILE A 575 5.26 20.76 12.06
CA ILE A 575 3.91 21.35 11.96
C ILE A 575 3.66 21.88 10.55
N SER A 576 4.64 22.53 9.91
CA SER A 576 4.50 23.03 8.55
C SER A 576 4.32 21.89 7.53
N ILE A 577 5.02 20.77 7.68
CA ILE A 577 4.83 19.60 6.80
C ILE A 577 3.43 19.01 7.01
N ILE A 578 3.00 18.82 8.27
CA ILE A 578 1.65 18.35 8.59
C ILE A 578 0.59 19.28 8.00
N GLY A 579 0.74 20.58 8.21
CA GLY A 579 -0.17 21.60 7.69
C GLY A 579 -0.23 21.63 6.17
N LEU A 580 0.91 21.48 5.46
CA LEU A 580 0.94 21.40 4.00
C LEU A 580 0.31 20.09 3.47
N VAL A 581 0.48 18.96 4.15
CA VAL A 581 -0.21 17.71 3.80
C VAL A 581 -1.72 17.89 3.94
N MET A 582 -2.17 18.44 5.07
CA MET A 582 -3.59 18.72 5.33
C MET A 582 -4.16 19.69 4.31
N LEU A 583 -3.44 20.79 4.02
CA LEU A 583 -3.84 21.75 3.00
C LEU A 583 -3.94 21.10 1.62
N SER A 584 -2.95 20.30 1.23
CA SER A 584 -2.98 19.59 -0.05
C SER A 584 -4.23 18.70 -0.17
N LEU A 585 -4.56 17.94 0.87
CA LEU A 585 -5.74 17.08 0.88
C LEU A 585 -7.04 17.88 0.91
N TYR A 586 -7.09 18.98 1.67
CA TYR A 586 -8.27 19.84 1.71
C TYR A 586 -8.57 20.45 0.34
N LEU A 587 -7.53 20.84 -0.41
CA LEU A 587 -7.67 21.40 -1.75
C LEU A 587 -8.00 20.36 -2.83
N THR A 588 -7.49 19.13 -2.70
CA THR A 588 -7.49 18.15 -3.81
C THR A 588 -8.34 16.91 -3.57
N TRP A 589 -8.80 16.69 -2.34
CA TRP A 589 -9.50 15.47 -1.93
C TRP A 589 -10.80 15.75 -1.15
N SER A 590 -10.95 16.90 -0.52
CA SER A 590 -12.16 17.27 0.24
C SER A 590 -13.11 18.15 -0.59
N GLU A 591 -14.42 18.01 -0.35
CA GLU A 591 -15.41 18.91 -0.93
C GLU A 591 -15.25 20.34 -0.38
N VAL A 592 -15.63 21.34 -1.20
CA VAL A 592 -15.53 22.75 -0.83
C VAL A 592 -16.29 23.04 0.47
N GLY A 593 -15.57 23.51 1.47
CA GLY A 593 -16.15 23.91 2.76
C GLY A 593 -16.42 22.74 3.71
N ALA A 594 -15.86 21.55 3.45
CA ALA A 594 -16.00 20.41 4.35
C ALA A 594 -15.46 20.71 5.77
N ASP A 595 -16.17 20.19 6.78
CA ASP A 595 -15.80 20.30 8.20
C ASP A 595 -14.70 19.30 8.63
N PHE A 596 -14.34 18.37 7.74
CA PHE A 596 -13.31 17.36 7.96
C PHE A 596 -12.46 17.14 6.70
N ILE A 597 -11.14 17.00 6.87
CA ILE A 597 -10.21 16.75 5.77
C ILE A 597 -10.12 15.25 5.48
N SER A 598 -10.66 14.84 4.34
CA SER A 598 -10.66 13.45 3.90
C SER A 598 -9.29 13.01 3.33
N GLY A 599 -8.98 11.72 3.44
CA GLY A 599 -7.79 11.12 2.81
C GLY A 599 -6.48 11.26 3.59
N LEU A 600 -6.49 11.85 4.79
CA LEU A 600 -5.31 11.93 5.65
C LEU A 600 -4.98 10.54 6.23
N GLN A 601 -3.72 10.12 6.08
CA GLN A 601 -3.25 8.79 6.47
C GLN A 601 -1.98 8.87 7.32
N GLY A 602 -1.81 7.89 8.23
CA GLY A 602 -0.66 7.81 9.13
C GLY A 602 0.71 7.80 8.41
N ARG A 603 0.76 7.24 7.19
CA ARG A 603 1.99 7.16 6.39
C ARG A 603 2.61 8.50 6.02
N TYR A 604 1.82 9.58 5.98
CA TYR A 604 2.32 10.92 5.63
C TYR A 604 3.21 11.54 6.73
N PHE A 605 3.16 11.00 7.94
CA PHE A 605 4.00 11.45 9.05
C PHE A 605 5.36 10.71 9.11
N LEU A 606 5.51 9.60 8.38
CA LEU A 606 6.69 8.74 8.47
C LEU A 606 8.02 9.41 8.07
N PRO A 607 8.06 10.27 7.04
CA PRO A 607 9.33 10.89 6.64
C PRO A 607 9.88 11.86 7.69
N ILE A 608 9.03 12.43 8.56
CA ILE A 608 9.44 13.43 9.57
C ILE A 608 9.73 12.84 10.95
N LEU A 609 9.37 11.59 11.21
CA LEU A 609 9.60 10.93 12.49
C LEU A 609 11.06 10.99 13.00
N PRO A 610 12.12 10.92 12.16
CA PRO A 610 13.49 11.08 12.65
C PRO A 610 13.74 12.41 13.37
N ILE A 611 13.09 13.50 12.95
CA ILE A 611 13.22 14.83 13.60
C ILE A 611 12.62 14.78 15.01
N ILE A 612 11.44 14.17 15.13
CA ILE A 612 10.72 14.03 16.41
C ILE A 612 11.51 13.14 17.37
N LEU A 613 12.01 12.00 16.88
CA LEU A 613 12.80 11.06 17.67
C LEU A 613 14.13 11.67 18.13
N PHE A 614 14.75 12.55 17.33
CA PHE A 614 15.95 13.27 17.70
C PHE A 614 15.70 14.24 18.87
N MET A 615 14.60 15.01 18.84
CA MET A 615 14.21 15.87 19.96
C MET A 615 13.93 15.06 21.24
N PHE A 616 13.30 13.89 21.10
CA PHE A 616 12.97 13.02 22.22
C PHE A 616 14.23 12.40 22.86
N ASN A 617 15.14 11.86 22.05
CA ASN A 617 16.39 11.26 22.53
C ASN A 617 17.27 12.24 23.30
N GLU A 618 17.35 13.50 22.88
CA GLU A 618 18.16 14.52 23.57
C GLU A 618 17.75 14.74 25.04
N LYS A 619 16.48 14.49 25.39
CA LYS A 619 15.96 14.65 26.76
C LYS A 619 15.95 13.36 27.58
N MET A 620 15.81 12.20 26.93
CA MET A 620 15.44 10.94 27.59
C MET A 620 16.50 9.84 27.47
N ASN A 621 17.63 10.09 26.81
CA ASN A 621 18.60 9.02 26.54
C ASN A 621 19.23 8.41 27.81
N VAL A 622 19.53 7.13 27.73
CA VAL A 622 20.16 6.35 28.80
C VAL A 622 21.41 5.68 28.24
N LYS A 623 22.54 5.80 28.96
CA LYS A 623 23.80 5.16 28.57
C LYS A 623 23.62 3.64 28.47
N GLN A 624 23.77 3.12 27.26
CA GLN A 624 23.79 1.69 26.97
C GLN A 624 24.80 1.40 25.85
N HIS A 625 25.35 0.19 25.84
CA HIS A 625 26.20 -0.25 24.74
C HIS A 625 25.42 -0.27 23.42
N SER A 626 25.77 0.64 22.49
CA SER A 626 25.12 0.78 21.18
C SER A 626 25.06 -0.54 20.39
N GLU A 627 26.05 -1.41 20.54
CA GLU A 627 26.06 -2.74 19.90
C GLU A 627 24.92 -3.66 20.38
N LEU A 628 24.54 -3.57 21.66
CA LEU A 628 23.45 -4.36 22.21
C LEU A 628 22.09 -3.83 21.71
N THR A 629 21.95 -2.50 21.65
CA THR A 629 20.79 -1.83 21.06
C THR A 629 20.64 -2.24 19.59
N ALA A 630 21.72 -2.21 18.81
CA ALA A 630 21.75 -2.63 17.39
C ALA A 630 21.26 -4.06 17.17
N GLN A 631 21.65 -5.00 18.04
CA GLN A 631 21.23 -6.39 17.95
C GLN A 631 19.77 -6.58 18.37
N ARG A 632 19.35 -5.96 19.47
CA ARG A 632 17.99 -6.11 20.03
C ARG A 632 16.95 -5.50 19.11
N SER A 633 17.19 -4.28 18.63
CA SER A 633 16.26 -3.60 17.72
C SER A 633 16.15 -4.35 16.39
N ALA A 634 17.26 -4.81 15.81
CA ALA A 634 17.24 -5.58 14.57
C ALA A 634 16.50 -6.93 14.73
N LYS A 635 16.68 -7.64 15.85
CA LYS A 635 15.93 -8.87 16.12
C LYS A 635 14.45 -8.60 16.25
N LEU A 636 14.06 -7.56 16.99
CA LEU A 636 12.67 -7.17 17.14
C LEU A 636 12.04 -6.80 15.78
N ALA A 637 12.75 -6.02 14.96
CA ALA A 637 12.30 -5.68 13.60
C ALA A 637 12.12 -6.93 12.74
N CYS A 638 13.06 -7.89 12.79
CA CYS A 638 12.93 -9.15 12.08
C CYS A 638 11.69 -9.94 12.52
N TRP A 639 11.40 -10.00 13.82
CA TRP A 639 10.19 -10.65 14.32
C TRP A 639 8.91 -9.95 13.87
N MET A 640 8.91 -8.61 13.89
CA MET A 640 7.78 -7.81 13.44
C MET A 640 7.50 -8.01 11.96
N LEU A 641 8.55 -8.05 11.14
CA LEU A 641 8.43 -8.28 9.71
C LEU A 641 8.03 -9.73 9.40
N LEU A 642 8.49 -10.71 10.18
CA LEU A 642 8.04 -12.10 10.04
C LEU A 642 6.54 -12.21 10.34
N TYR A 643 6.10 -11.65 11.47
CA TYR A 643 4.69 -11.61 11.83
C TYR A 643 3.87 -10.96 10.72
N ALA A 644 4.26 -9.77 10.24
CA ALA A 644 3.49 -9.07 9.22
C ALA A 644 3.48 -9.78 7.86
N ASN A 645 4.58 -10.44 7.46
CA ASN A 645 4.59 -11.26 6.25
C ASN A 645 3.63 -12.46 6.35
N VAL A 646 3.70 -13.19 7.46
CA VAL A 646 2.85 -14.38 7.69
C VAL A 646 1.39 -13.97 7.89
N PHE A 647 1.16 -12.85 8.57
CA PHE A 647 -0.14 -12.22 8.72
C PHE A 647 -0.75 -11.92 7.36
N MET A 648 0.00 -11.32 6.44
CA MET A 648 -0.51 -11.08 5.09
C MET A 648 -0.95 -12.38 4.42
N LEU A 649 -0.19 -13.48 4.53
CA LEU A 649 -0.63 -14.77 4.00
C LEU A 649 -1.94 -15.28 4.63
N GLY A 650 -2.19 -14.95 5.90
CA GLY A 650 -3.35 -15.40 6.69
C GLY A 650 -4.54 -14.43 6.76
N TYR A 651 -4.42 -13.16 6.35
CA TYR A 651 -5.51 -12.17 6.46
C TYR A 651 -6.26 -11.96 5.14
N LEU A 652 -5.73 -12.49 4.05
CA LEU A 652 -6.25 -12.30 2.70
C LEU A 652 -7.43 -13.25 2.39
N TYR A 653 -8.39 -13.21 3.31
CA TYR A 653 -9.63 -13.98 3.43
C TYR A 653 -10.83 -13.09 3.14
#